data_AF-A0AAW0E6K1-F1
#
_entry.id   AF-A0AAW0E6K1-F1
#
_cell.length_a   1.000
_cell.length_b   1.000
_cell.length_c   1.000
_cell.angle_alpha   90.00
_cell.angle_beta   90.00
_cell.angle_gamma   90.00
#
_symmetry.space_group_name_H-M   'P 1'
#
loop_
_entity.id
_entity.type
_entity.pdbx_description
1 polymer ?
#
loop_
_entity_poly.entity_id
_entity_poly.type
_entity_poly.pdbx_seq_one_letter_code
_entity_poly.pdbx_strand_id
1 'polypeptide(L)'
;MSLSRHINADEVIEKSKEHPHRKHTAQEGRQTFHQSWSRDEDAARAPKYTIPEVGIPSKAAYQLLHDETALDGNPLLNLASFVHTWMPPEANQLIMENINKNQVDLDEYPAATIIHNRCISMLADLWKAPKDTKAIGTSTAGSSEAIMLGGLALKKKWQEARKAAGKDHYHPNIVFGSNAQVALEKFARYWDVEARLVPVNASTNYVMNPHDAIPFIDENTIGVMVILGSTYTGHFEDVQLMSDLLDDLEKRTGLDIPIHVDGASGAFVAPFAYPNYKWAFDVKRVHSINTSGHKFGLVYAGLGWILWKDESMLHKDLIFELHYLGSVEYSFTLNFSKPAAPIIAQMYNFLNLGFDGYRRIAIKDLRNARMLSRALEATYFKVLSNIHKPSKNQAVTDNDDSDDPELYERGLPVVSFKLSDKFIADYPHVQQAWIQSMLRTKGWIAPNYNAPEGEAETEMLRIVVRETLSEDLCERLIVDILEITEALMGTSMYSRSTFVDPSSPTHAAGVATATSLPHSSAFSRVPSHSAYARPDDVVGEGSALAIPSSLVAPIAFNPPYAPSESSSSSSVPNSPLLSFPQSLPVAALHQQTLPARVTHTLLLPFSFLFHMFTAFFFLTSLHLPFSFFSSPSRPSQSGSAVMLSKTLHQPDKDHGRPEKANFGDGDNEGGVSQSGFARQC
;
A
#
# COMPACT_ATOMS: atom_id res chain seq x y z
N MET A 1 -2.55 -21.00 9.91
CA MET A 1 -2.14 -22.38 9.60
C MET A 1 -3.19 -23.32 10.18
N SER A 2 -3.70 -24.31 9.43
CA SER A 2 -4.46 -25.42 10.03
C SER A 2 -3.48 -26.50 10.44
N LEU A 3 -3.49 -26.88 11.71
CA LEU A 3 -2.65 -27.93 12.29
C LEU A 3 -3.34 -29.30 12.36
N SER A 4 -4.56 -29.42 11.81
CA SER A 4 -5.28 -30.68 11.70
C SER A 4 -5.81 -30.88 10.27
N ARG A 5 -5.19 -31.82 9.55
CA ARG A 5 -5.77 -32.51 8.40
C ARG A 5 -5.98 -33.97 8.82
N HIS A 6 -7.09 -34.59 8.43
CA HIS A 6 -7.34 -36.01 8.74
C HIS A 6 -6.33 -36.97 8.07
N ILE A 7 -5.56 -36.49 7.10
CA ILE A 7 -4.45 -37.18 6.46
C ILE A 7 -3.23 -36.24 6.53
N ASN A 8 -2.12 -36.73 7.09
CA ASN A 8 -0.84 -36.01 7.06
C ASN A 8 -0.21 -36.17 5.67
N ALA A 9 -0.09 -35.06 4.93
CA ALA A 9 0.42 -35.08 3.56
C ALA A 9 1.90 -35.47 3.50
N ASP A 10 2.72 -35.00 4.44
CA ASP A 10 4.15 -35.29 4.47
C ASP A 10 4.40 -36.77 4.80
N GLU A 11 3.62 -37.34 5.74
CA GLU A 11 3.67 -38.77 6.06
C GLU A 11 3.28 -39.65 4.86
N VAL A 12 2.26 -39.26 4.09
CA VAL A 12 1.88 -39.96 2.84
C VAL A 12 2.99 -39.83 1.79
N ILE A 13 3.61 -38.66 1.64
CA ILE A 13 4.72 -38.43 0.71
C ILE A 13 5.93 -39.30 1.08
N GLU A 14 6.36 -39.30 2.34
CA GLU A 14 7.48 -40.15 2.80
C GLU A 14 7.18 -41.65 2.60
N LYS A 15 5.94 -42.10 2.87
CA LYS A 15 5.51 -43.48 2.62
C LYS A 15 5.37 -43.84 1.14
N SER A 16 5.28 -42.85 0.25
CA SER A 16 5.11 -43.04 -1.21
C SER A 16 6.39 -42.84 -2.02
N LYS A 17 7.51 -42.44 -1.38
CA LYS A 17 8.83 -42.46 -2.02
C LYS A 17 9.23 -43.91 -2.29
N GLU A 18 9.81 -44.18 -3.46
CA GLU A 18 10.42 -45.48 -3.71
C GLU A 18 11.53 -45.77 -2.69
N HIS A 19 11.74 -47.05 -2.38
CA HIS A 19 12.88 -47.46 -1.56
C HIS A 19 14.19 -46.92 -2.16
N PRO A 20 15.09 -46.33 -1.34
CA PRO A 20 16.26 -45.62 -1.85
C PRO A 20 17.06 -46.54 -2.77
N HIS A 21 17.22 -46.12 -4.03
CA HIS A 21 17.84 -46.92 -5.07
C HIS A 21 19.18 -47.48 -4.57
N ARG A 22 19.31 -48.81 -4.52
CA ARG A 22 20.57 -49.46 -4.16
C ARG A 22 21.65 -48.92 -5.09
N LYS A 23 22.71 -48.31 -4.52
CA LYS A 23 23.84 -47.77 -5.28
C LYS A 23 24.59 -48.90 -5.99
N HIS A 24 24.08 -49.30 -7.16
CA HIS A 24 24.78 -50.18 -8.06
C HIS A 24 25.95 -49.41 -8.67
N THR A 25 27.15 -49.80 -8.28
CA THR A 25 28.41 -49.15 -8.60
C THR A 25 28.70 -49.21 -10.10
N ALA A 26 28.85 -48.06 -10.74
CA ALA A 26 29.36 -47.93 -12.10
C ALA A 26 30.22 -46.64 -12.24
N GLN A 27 31.36 -46.62 -11.56
CA GLN A 27 32.39 -45.59 -11.75
C GLN A 27 33.19 -45.92 -13.02
N GLU A 28 32.73 -45.52 -14.21
CA GLU A 28 33.60 -45.33 -15.39
C GLU A 28 32.90 -44.70 -16.61
N GLY A 29 33.62 -43.81 -17.32
CA GLY A 29 33.76 -43.95 -18.77
C GLY A 29 32.65 -43.50 -19.73
N ARG A 30 31.70 -42.62 -19.37
CA ARG A 30 30.82 -41.98 -20.38
C ARG A 30 30.65 -40.46 -20.22
N GLN A 31 31.14 -39.71 -21.20
CA GLN A 31 30.69 -38.35 -21.48
C GLN A 31 29.30 -38.41 -22.13
N THR A 32 28.25 -38.42 -21.32
CA THR A 32 26.89 -38.19 -21.82
C THR A 32 26.72 -36.72 -22.16
N PHE A 33 26.68 -36.40 -23.47
CA PHE A 33 26.57 -35.02 -23.99
C PHE A 33 25.26 -34.28 -23.67
N HIS A 34 24.36 -34.92 -22.92
CA HIS A 34 23.28 -34.25 -22.21
C HIS A 34 23.54 -34.35 -20.70
N GLN A 35 23.89 -33.22 -20.09
CA GLN A 35 23.68 -33.00 -18.66
C GLN A 35 22.18 -32.82 -18.43
N SER A 36 21.44 -33.92 -18.34
CA SER A 36 20.11 -33.93 -17.74
C SER A 36 20.26 -33.53 -16.27
N TRP A 37 19.86 -32.30 -15.95
CA TRP A 37 20.13 -31.62 -14.69
C TRP A 37 19.70 -32.47 -13.48
N SER A 38 20.53 -32.51 -12.44
CA SER A 38 20.31 -33.18 -11.15
C SER A 38 19.15 -32.61 -10.32
N ARG A 39 18.29 -31.77 -10.93
CA ARG A 39 17.23 -30.96 -10.32
C ARG A 39 16.42 -31.72 -9.28
N ASP A 40 15.95 -32.92 -9.61
CA ASP A 40 15.06 -33.66 -8.72
C ASP A 40 15.83 -34.38 -7.59
N GLU A 41 17.10 -34.72 -7.80
CA GLU A 41 17.98 -35.16 -6.72
C GLU A 41 18.36 -34.00 -5.78
N ASP A 42 18.62 -32.81 -6.33
CA ASP A 42 18.95 -31.60 -5.58
C ASP A 42 17.73 -31.13 -4.78
N ALA A 43 16.52 -31.21 -5.36
CA ALA A 43 15.25 -30.98 -4.67
C ALA A 43 14.99 -31.99 -3.55
N ALA A 44 15.26 -33.28 -3.78
CA ALA A 44 15.07 -34.33 -2.78
C ALA A 44 16.10 -34.28 -1.63
N ARG A 45 17.24 -33.61 -1.85
CA ARG A 45 18.30 -33.38 -0.84
C ARG A 45 18.13 -32.05 -0.09
N ALA A 46 17.46 -31.06 -0.69
CA ALA A 46 17.25 -29.76 -0.07
C ALA A 46 16.26 -29.87 1.13
N PRO A 47 16.68 -29.54 2.36
CA PRO A 47 15.77 -29.49 3.50
C PRO A 47 14.79 -28.31 3.36
N LYS A 48 13.51 -28.57 3.66
CA LYS A 48 12.44 -27.55 3.60
C LYS A 48 12.30 -26.69 4.86
N TYR A 49 12.81 -27.19 6.00
CA TYR A 49 12.52 -26.63 7.34
C TYR A 49 13.79 -26.31 8.16
N THR A 50 14.97 -26.53 7.58
CA THR A 50 16.28 -26.19 8.16
C THR A 50 17.18 -25.63 7.07
N ILE A 51 18.24 -24.91 7.46
CA ILE A 51 19.27 -24.45 6.50
C ILE A 51 20.04 -25.67 5.98
N PRO A 52 20.32 -25.78 4.65
CA PRO A 52 21.14 -26.85 4.11
C PRO A 52 22.60 -26.75 4.59
N GLU A 53 23.18 -27.87 5.01
CA GLU A 53 24.61 -27.98 5.35
C GLU A 53 25.54 -27.74 4.13
N VAL A 54 25.04 -28.04 2.93
CA VAL A 54 25.76 -27.88 1.66
C VAL A 54 24.81 -27.28 0.63
N GLY A 55 25.23 -26.19 -0.02
CA GLY A 55 24.44 -25.52 -1.06
C GLY A 55 24.37 -26.30 -2.38
N ILE A 56 23.23 -26.15 -3.08
CA ILE A 56 23.00 -26.71 -4.43
C ILE A 56 23.46 -25.72 -5.52
N PRO A 57 23.65 -26.17 -6.80
CA PRO A 57 24.01 -25.28 -7.89
C PRO A 57 23.00 -24.12 -8.08
N SER A 58 23.49 -22.92 -8.40
CA SER A 58 22.65 -21.71 -8.50
C SER A 58 21.49 -21.84 -9.50
N LYS A 59 21.68 -22.58 -10.61
CA LYS A 59 20.59 -22.86 -11.57
C LYS A 59 19.54 -23.83 -11.01
N ALA A 60 19.93 -24.78 -10.16
CA ALA A 60 18.98 -25.65 -9.46
C ALA A 60 18.16 -24.84 -8.46
N ALA A 61 18.81 -24.03 -7.63
CA ALA A 61 18.13 -23.11 -6.71
C ALA A 61 17.15 -22.16 -7.43
N TYR A 62 17.59 -21.54 -8.54
CA TYR A 62 16.72 -20.72 -9.40
C TYR A 62 15.50 -21.51 -9.89
N GLN A 63 15.70 -22.70 -10.46
CA GLN A 63 14.60 -23.45 -11.07
C GLN A 63 13.59 -23.96 -10.03
N LEU A 64 14.04 -24.35 -8.84
CA LEU A 64 13.12 -24.78 -7.77
C LEU A 64 12.25 -23.63 -7.27
N LEU A 65 12.84 -22.45 -7.02
CA LEU A 65 12.10 -21.26 -6.62
C LEU A 65 11.18 -20.76 -7.75
N HIS A 66 11.66 -20.78 -9.00
CA HIS A 66 10.88 -20.38 -10.16
C HIS A 66 9.61 -21.24 -10.33
N ASP A 67 9.75 -22.56 -10.29
CA ASP A 67 8.63 -23.50 -10.42
C ASP A 67 7.66 -23.42 -9.22
N GLU A 68 8.13 -23.14 -8.01
CA GLU A 68 7.26 -22.90 -6.85
C GLU A 68 6.48 -21.58 -6.98
N THR A 69 7.14 -20.49 -7.42
CA THR A 69 6.46 -19.21 -7.71
C THR A 69 5.52 -19.27 -8.92
N ALA A 70 5.62 -20.27 -9.79
CA ALA A 70 4.67 -20.48 -10.88
C ALA A 70 3.27 -20.93 -10.40
N LEU A 71 3.10 -21.21 -9.10
CA LEU A 71 1.81 -21.46 -8.45
C LEU A 71 1.06 -20.15 -8.08
N ASP A 72 1.73 -19.00 -8.10
CA ASP A 72 1.09 -17.71 -7.82
C ASP A 72 0.15 -17.26 -8.95
N GLY A 73 -0.84 -16.45 -8.58
CA GLY A 73 -1.81 -15.91 -9.54
C GLY A 73 -1.21 -14.81 -10.42
N ASN A 74 -1.40 -14.91 -11.74
CA ASN A 74 -0.91 -13.92 -12.72
C ASN A 74 -1.28 -12.47 -12.31
N PRO A 75 -0.30 -11.57 -12.06
CA PRO A 75 -0.55 -10.20 -11.63
C PRO A 75 -1.45 -9.37 -12.57
N LEU A 76 -1.46 -9.68 -13.87
CA LEU A 76 -2.35 -9.03 -14.85
C LEU A 76 -3.83 -9.30 -14.56
N LEU A 77 -4.16 -10.55 -14.18
CA LEU A 77 -5.51 -11.00 -13.86
C LEU A 77 -5.87 -10.78 -12.37
N ASN A 78 -4.95 -10.19 -11.59
CA ASN A 78 -5.18 -9.86 -10.20
C ASN A 78 -5.98 -8.55 -10.08
N LEU A 79 -7.31 -8.66 -10.08
CA LEU A 79 -8.24 -7.52 -9.97
C LEU A 79 -8.58 -7.15 -8.52
N ALA A 80 -8.08 -7.91 -7.55
CA ALA A 80 -8.16 -7.60 -6.12
C ALA A 80 -7.26 -6.42 -5.72
N SER A 81 -6.08 -6.35 -6.32
CA SER A 81 -5.01 -5.45 -5.88
C SER A 81 -5.14 -4.04 -6.45
N PHE A 82 -4.84 -3.05 -5.60
CA PHE A 82 -4.56 -1.68 -6.04
C PHE A 82 -3.09 -1.48 -6.45
N VAL A 83 -2.20 -2.44 -6.16
CA VAL A 83 -0.77 -2.33 -6.46
C VAL A 83 -0.55 -2.45 -7.97
N HIS A 84 0.34 -1.62 -8.51
CA HIS A 84 0.68 -1.63 -9.93
C HIS A 84 1.51 -2.88 -10.29
N THR A 85 1.31 -3.41 -11.50
CA THR A 85 1.66 -4.80 -11.86
C THR A 85 2.46 -4.94 -13.16
N TRP A 86 2.84 -3.82 -13.78
CA TRP A 86 3.64 -3.73 -14.99
C TRP A 86 4.48 -2.46 -14.95
N MET A 87 5.58 -2.38 -15.69
CA MET A 87 6.28 -1.13 -16.02
C MET A 87 6.97 -1.32 -17.39
N PRO A 88 7.24 -0.25 -18.17
CA PRO A 88 7.92 -0.36 -19.45
C PRO A 88 9.37 -0.89 -19.29
N PRO A 89 9.96 -1.52 -20.33
CA PRO A 89 11.29 -2.13 -20.27
C PRO A 89 12.40 -1.20 -19.75
N GLU A 90 12.34 0.09 -20.08
CA GLU A 90 13.29 1.12 -19.66
C GLU A 90 13.24 1.37 -18.15
N ALA A 91 12.05 1.32 -17.55
CA ALA A 91 11.89 1.40 -16.11
C ALA A 91 12.37 0.11 -15.41
N ASN A 92 12.12 -1.05 -16.01
CA ASN A 92 12.62 -2.34 -15.50
C ASN A 92 14.15 -2.38 -15.50
N GLN A 93 14.78 -1.86 -16.55
CA GLN A 93 16.22 -1.68 -16.63
C GLN A 93 16.73 -0.74 -15.52
N LEU A 94 16.14 0.45 -15.37
CA LEU A 94 16.51 1.40 -14.30
C LEU A 94 16.36 0.81 -12.90
N ILE A 95 15.33 -0.02 -12.65
CA ILE A 95 15.16 -0.72 -11.37
C ILE A 95 16.31 -1.71 -11.15
N MET A 96 16.63 -2.57 -12.12
CA MET A 96 17.68 -3.57 -11.99
C MET A 96 19.09 -2.96 -11.90
N GLU A 97 19.35 -1.84 -12.58
CA GLU A 97 20.61 -1.09 -12.48
C GLU A 97 20.83 -0.39 -11.12
N ASN A 98 19.77 -0.22 -10.32
CA ASN A 98 19.80 0.55 -9.08
C ASN A 98 19.29 -0.24 -7.85
N ILE A 99 18.98 -1.53 -7.98
CA ILE A 99 18.42 -2.38 -6.92
C ILE A 99 19.37 -2.54 -5.71
N ASN A 100 20.67 -2.36 -5.92
CA ASN A 100 21.72 -2.43 -4.91
C ASN A 100 21.97 -1.10 -4.16
N LYS A 101 21.36 0.01 -4.59
CA LYS A 101 21.55 1.32 -3.94
C LYS A 101 20.60 1.42 -2.76
N ASN A 102 21.16 1.53 -1.55
CA ASN A 102 20.41 1.78 -0.34
C ASN A 102 20.02 3.27 -0.27
N GLN A 103 18.78 3.58 0.10
CA GLN A 103 18.28 4.95 0.13
C GLN A 103 18.93 5.78 1.24
N VAL A 104 19.23 5.17 2.40
CA VAL A 104 19.61 5.91 3.61
C VAL A 104 21.09 6.30 3.66
N ASP A 105 21.91 5.82 2.74
CA ASP A 105 23.33 6.18 2.64
C ASP A 105 23.43 7.41 1.71
N LEU A 106 23.18 8.61 2.24
CA LEU A 106 22.93 9.82 1.42
C LEU A 106 24.21 10.42 0.85
N ASP A 107 25.35 10.26 1.54
CA ASP A 107 26.68 10.71 1.10
C ASP A 107 27.28 9.76 0.05
N GLU A 108 27.01 8.45 0.15
CA GLU A 108 27.38 7.44 -0.84
C GLU A 108 26.52 7.49 -2.12
N TYR A 109 25.22 7.79 -2.01
CA TYR A 109 24.29 7.82 -3.15
C TYR A 109 23.55 9.17 -3.35
N PRO A 110 24.22 10.35 -3.32
CA PRO A 110 23.56 11.66 -3.28
C PRO A 110 22.70 11.95 -4.51
N ALA A 111 22.97 11.31 -5.65
CA ALA A 111 22.11 11.37 -6.83
C ALA A 111 20.70 10.79 -6.58
N ALA A 112 20.58 9.73 -5.76
CA ALA A 112 19.29 9.17 -5.36
C ALA A 112 18.54 10.13 -4.42
N THR A 113 19.25 10.76 -3.49
CA THR A 113 18.72 11.80 -2.58
C THR A 113 18.21 13.03 -3.35
N ILE A 114 18.94 13.48 -4.37
CA ILE A 114 18.52 14.56 -5.27
C ILE A 114 17.26 14.17 -6.07
N ILE A 115 17.15 12.91 -6.51
CA ILE A 115 15.95 12.41 -7.19
C ILE A 115 14.76 12.32 -6.22
N HIS A 116 14.96 11.79 -5.02
CA HIS A 116 13.96 11.77 -3.94
C HIS A 116 13.40 13.17 -3.67
N ASN A 117 14.27 14.16 -3.48
CA ASN A 117 13.86 15.52 -3.15
C ASN A 117 13.10 16.18 -4.32
N ARG A 118 13.45 15.86 -5.58
CA ARG A 118 12.67 16.29 -6.76
C ARG A 118 11.26 15.67 -6.78
N CYS A 119 11.11 14.39 -6.42
CA CYS A 119 9.80 13.76 -6.28
C CYS A 119 8.96 14.45 -5.19
N ILE A 120 9.55 14.79 -4.04
CA ILE A 120 8.86 15.57 -2.99
C ILE A 120 8.41 16.94 -3.53
N SER A 121 9.28 17.69 -4.23
CA SER A 121 8.88 18.99 -4.81
C SER A 121 7.77 18.86 -5.85
N MET A 122 7.82 17.82 -6.71
CA MET A 122 6.77 17.56 -7.72
C MET A 122 5.43 17.19 -7.07
N LEU A 123 5.44 16.39 -6.00
CA LEU A 123 4.23 16.06 -5.24
C LEU A 123 3.67 17.28 -4.49
N ALA A 124 4.53 18.14 -3.93
CA ALA A 124 4.09 19.36 -3.25
C ALA A 124 3.38 20.32 -4.21
N ASP A 125 3.91 20.54 -5.42
CA ASP A 125 3.29 21.37 -6.46
C ASP A 125 1.97 20.74 -6.98
N LEU A 126 1.99 19.44 -7.28
CA LEU A 126 0.80 18.67 -7.71
C LEU A 126 -0.34 18.71 -6.66
N TRP A 127 0.01 18.76 -5.37
CA TRP A 127 -0.93 18.85 -4.25
C TRP A 127 -1.14 20.28 -3.75
N LYS A 128 -0.78 21.28 -4.57
CA LYS A 128 -1.08 22.71 -4.37
C LYS A 128 -0.55 23.26 -3.03
N ALA A 129 0.65 22.85 -2.63
CA ALA A 129 1.33 23.41 -1.47
C ALA A 129 1.48 24.95 -1.63
N PRO A 130 1.20 25.75 -0.58
CA PRO A 130 1.43 27.20 -0.63
C PRO A 130 2.89 27.54 -0.94
N LYS A 131 3.12 28.60 -1.71
CA LYS A 131 4.48 28.99 -2.15
C LYS A 131 5.28 29.75 -1.08
N ASP A 132 4.61 30.08 0.01
CA ASP A 132 5.09 30.76 1.21
C ASP A 132 5.30 29.80 2.40
N THR A 133 4.88 28.53 2.31
CA THR A 133 5.20 27.50 3.30
C THR A 133 6.39 26.63 2.87
N LYS A 134 7.09 26.05 3.84
CA LYS A 134 8.20 25.11 3.60
C LYS A 134 7.66 23.68 3.62
N ALA A 135 6.98 23.28 2.55
CA ALA A 135 6.50 21.91 2.40
C ALA A 135 7.65 20.90 2.50
N ILE A 136 7.47 19.87 3.32
CA ILE A 136 8.49 18.86 3.66
C ILE A 136 7.88 17.46 3.54
N GLY A 137 8.68 16.44 3.23
CA GLY A 137 8.19 15.07 3.08
C GLY A 137 9.30 14.05 2.87
N THR A 138 8.92 12.78 2.88
CA THR A 138 9.83 11.65 2.66
C THR A 138 9.15 10.48 1.95
N SER A 139 9.94 9.63 1.30
CA SER A 139 9.48 8.34 0.79
C SER A 139 9.40 7.29 1.89
N THR A 140 8.44 6.38 1.73
CA THR A 140 8.17 5.27 2.63
C THR A 140 8.10 3.96 1.84
N ALA A 141 8.05 2.82 2.52
CA ALA A 141 7.74 1.54 1.86
C ALA A 141 6.30 1.50 1.29
N GLY A 142 5.43 2.39 1.77
CA GLY A 142 4.02 2.46 1.39
C GLY A 142 3.21 3.39 2.29
N SER A 143 1.93 3.56 1.95
CA SER A 143 1.01 4.38 2.73
C SER A 143 0.93 3.98 4.21
N SER A 144 1.13 2.71 4.58
CA SER A 144 1.08 2.28 5.98
C SER A 144 2.15 2.93 6.87
N GLU A 145 3.39 3.06 6.40
CA GLU A 145 4.44 3.81 7.13
C GLU A 145 4.15 5.31 7.09
N ALA A 146 3.69 5.84 5.95
CA ALA A 146 3.34 7.25 5.80
C ALA A 146 2.22 7.72 6.75
N ILE A 147 1.19 6.90 6.94
CA ILE A 147 0.10 7.10 7.90
C ILE A 147 0.63 7.11 9.34
N MET A 148 1.55 6.19 9.68
CA MET A 148 2.16 6.14 11.02
C MET A 148 3.03 7.37 11.31
N LEU A 149 3.80 7.84 10.32
CA LEU A 149 4.59 9.08 10.43
C LEU A 149 3.68 10.33 10.54
N GLY A 150 2.59 10.38 9.77
CA GLY A 150 1.58 11.44 9.87
C GLY A 150 0.89 11.48 11.24
N GLY A 151 0.40 10.33 11.71
CA GLY A 151 -0.19 10.18 13.04
C GLY A 151 0.77 10.50 14.18
N LEU A 152 2.06 10.16 14.05
CA LEU A 152 3.10 10.54 15.01
C LEU A 152 3.30 12.05 15.09
N ALA A 153 3.34 12.74 13.94
CA ALA A 153 3.45 14.20 13.89
C ALA A 153 2.23 14.87 14.55
N LEU A 154 1.02 14.38 14.28
CA LEU A 154 -0.21 14.82 14.95
C LEU A 154 -0.14 14.60 16.47
N LYS A 155 0.19 13.38 16.92
CA LYS A 155 0.26 13.04 18.35
C LYS A 155 1.27 13.93 19.08
N LYS A 156 2.46 14.15 18.51
CA LYS A 156 3.49 15.00 19.13
C LYS A 156 3.05 16.46 19.24
N LYS A 157 2.47 17.06 18.19
CA LYS A 157 1.98 18.44 18.25
C LYS A 157 0.81 18.62 19.24
N TRP A 158 -0.12 17.66 19.29
CA TRP A 158 -1.17 17.65 20.31
C TRP A 158 -0.57 17.53 21.72
N GLN A 159 0.39 16.63 21.94
CA GLN A 159 1.07 16.49 23.24
C GLN A 159 1.81 17.77 23.66
N GLU A 160 2.48 18.46 22.74
CA GLU A 160 3.14 19.74 22.99
C GLU A 160 2.14 20.83 23.43
N ALA A 161 1.06 21.03 22.66
CA ALA A 161 0.02 22.00 22.97
C ALA A 161 -0.70 21.71 24.31
N ARG A 162 -1.01 20.43 24.58
CA ARG A 162 -1.67 19.99 25.81
C ARG A 162 -0.78 20.17 27.04
N LYS A 163 0.53 19.88 26.93
CA LYS A 163 1.53 20.17 27.98
C LYS A 163 1.63 21.66 28.26
N ALA A 164 1.73 22.50 27.23
CA ALA A 164 1.77 23.96 27.37
C ALA A 164 0.49 24.52 28.04
N ALA A 165 -0.66 23.90 27.80
CA ALA A 165 -1.94 24.24 28.43
C ALA A 165 -2.15 23.60 29.83
N GLY A 166 -1.19 22.83 30.36
CA GLY A 166 -1.32 22.14 31.65
C GLY A 166 -2.38 21.02 31.68
N LYS A 167 -2.75 20.47 30.52
CA LYS A 167 -3.80 19.45 30.36
C LYS A 167 -3.22 18.04 30.23
N ASP A 168 -4.09 17.04 30.40
CA ASP A 168 -3.76 15.64 30.10
C ASP A 168 -3.25 15.49 28.66
N HIS A 169 -2.22 14.68 28.47
CA HIS A 169 -1.57 14.42 27.19
C HIS A 169 -1.23 12.93 27.01
N TYR A 170 -1.89 12.06 27.77
CA TYR A 170 -1.69 10.60 27.76
C TYR A 170 -2.77 9.83 26.99
N HIS A 171 -3.99 10.36 26.87
CA HIS A 171 -5.14 9.67 26.25
C HIS A 171 -5.63 10.32 24.93
N PRO A 172 -4.82 10.38 23.87
CA PRO A 172 -5.25 10.91 22.56
C PRO A 172 -6.22 9.98 21.84
N ASN A 173 -7.04 10.53 20.95
CA ASN A 173 -7.85 9.77 19.98
C ASN A 173 -7.66 10.27 18.53
N ILE A 174 -8.03 9.44 17.56
CA ILE A 174 -8.20 9.79 16.14
C ILE A 174 -9.59 9.39 15.64
N VAL A 175 -10.20 10.26 14.82
CA VAL A 175 -11.53 10.04 14.22
C VAL A 175 -11.38 9.71 12.74
N PHE A 176 -12.03 8.63 12.29
CA PHE A 176 -12.00 8.16 10.90
C PHE A 176 -13.17 7.22 10.57
N GLY A 177 -13.54 7.05 9.30
CA GLY A 177 -14.63 6.16 8.90
C GLY A 177 -14.30 4.67 9.05
N SER A 178 -15.28 3.82 9.37
CA SER A 178 -15.09 2.37 9.48
C SER A 178 -14.62 1.71 8.17
N ASN A 179 -14.78 2.38 7.03
CA ASN A 179 -14.24 2.04 5.70
C ASN A 179 -12.72 2.25 5.55
N ALA A 180 -12.02 2.65 6.60
CA ALA A 180 -10.58 2.85 6.64
C ALA A 180 -9.75 1.61 6.28
N GLN A 181 -8.49 1.87 5.92
CA GLN A 181 -7.49 0.83 5.78
C GLN A 181 -6.82 0.57 7.14
N VAL A 182 -6.61 -0.70 7.48
CA VAL A 182 -6.10 -1.20 8.78
C VAL A 182 -4.78 -0.57 9.27
N ALA A 183 -4.05 0.19 8.45
CA ALA A 183 -2.92 1.01 8.89
C ALA A 183 -3.30 2.05 9.96
N LEU A 184 -4.52 2.62 9.90
CA LEU A 184 -5.01 3.56 10.92
C LEU A 184 -5.25 2.88 12.27
N GLU A 185 -5.89 1.71 12.28
CA GLU A 185 -5.99 0.86 13.48
C GLU A 185 -4.61 0.43 14.02
N LYS A 186 -3.67 0.08 13.12
CA LYS A 186 -2.31 -0.29 13.53
C LYS A 186 -1.57 0.89 14.15
N PHE A 187 -1.68 2.09 13.58
CA PHE A 187 -1.15 3.29 14.21
C PHE A 187 -1.76 3.49 15.60
N ALA A 188 -3.09 3.43 15.71
CA ALA A 188 -3.78 3.59 16.98
C ALA A 188 -3.33 2.59 18.05
N ARG A 189 -3.22 1.31 17.67
CA ARG A 189 -2.86 0.19 18.56
C ARG A 189 -1.36 0.11 18.90
N TYR A 190 -0.47 0.63 18.06
CA TYR A 190 0.98 0.59 18.30
C TYR A 190 1.53 1.83 19.01
N TRP A 191 0.79 2.95 19.03
CA TRP A 191 1.21 4.21 19.66
C TRP A 191 0.25 4.71 20.74
N ASP A 192 -0.58 3.85 21.33
CA ASP A 192 -1.54 4.20 22.39
C ASP A 192 -2.39 5.44 22.03
N VAL A 193 -3.25 5.26 21.03
CA VAL A 193 -4.24 6.24 20.59
C VAL A 193 -5.58 5.52 20.47
N GLU A 194 -6.65 6.11 21.00
CA GLU A 194 -8.00 5.58 20.84
C GLU A 194 -8.46 5.73 19.37
N ALA A 195 -8.94 4.64 18.77
CA ALA A 195 -9.48 4.63 17.42
C ALA A 195 -11.01 4.84 17.46
N ARG A 196 -11.47 6.01 16.99
CA ARG A 196 -12.90 6.34 16.91
C ARG A 196 -13.41 6.15 15.48
N LEU A 197 -13.96 4.97 15.24
CA LEU A 197 -14.54 4.58 13.97
C LEU A 197 -15.95 5.19 13.85
N VAL A 198 -16.16 6.02 12.83
CA VAL A 198 -17.46 6.53 12.42
C VAL A 198 -18.14 5.47 11.54
N PRO A 199 -19.28 4.86 11.95
CA PRO A 199 -19.93 3.83 11.16
C PRO A 199 -20.44 4.37 9.82
N VAL A 200 -20.29 3.58 8.74
CA VAL A 200 -20.74 3.94 7.39
C VAL A 200 -21.97 3.13 7.00
N ASN A 201 -22.71 3.61 6.00
CA ASN A 201 -23.94 2.98 5.53
C ASN A 201 -24.17 3.17 4.02
N ALA A 202 -25.18 2.51 3.47
CA ALA A 202 -25.50 2.63 2.04
C ALA A 202 -25.88 4.06 1.60
N SER A 203 -26.50 4.90 2.46
CA SER A 203 -26.85 6.28 2.08
C SER A 203 -25.65 7.24 2.08
N THR A 204 -24.59 6.88 2.81
CA THR A 204 -23.27 7.53 2.81
C THR A 204 -22.30 6.89 1.80
N ASN A 205 -22.78 6.04 0.89
CA ASN A 205 -21.98 5.35 -0.12
C ASN A 205 -20.82 4.49 0.45
N TYR A 206 -20.99 3.99 1.68
CA TYR A 206 -20.00 3.19 2.42
C TYR A 206 -18.69 3.96 2.70
N VAL A 207 -18.77 5.28 2.94
CA VAL A 207 -17.65 6.15 3.36
C VAL A 207 -18.05 7.11 4.47
N MET A 208 -17.08 7.73 5.16
CA MET A 208 -17.35 8.69 6.23
C MET A 208 -18.08 9.93 5.70
N ASN A 209 -19.27 10.20 6.24
CA ASN A 209 -19.94 11.49 6.11
C ASN A 209 -19.32 12.49 7.12
N PRO A 210 -18.79 13.64 6.70
CA PRO A 210 -18.21 14.62 7.61
C PRO A 210 -19.13 15.11 8.73
N HIS A 211 -20.45 15.15 8.52
CA HIS A 211 -21.41 15.52 9.56
C HIS A 211 -21.46 14.50 10.71
N ASP A 212 -21.38 13.20 10.38
CA ASP A 212 -21.49 12.10 11.34
C ASP A 212 -20.18 11.89 12.12
N ALA A 213 -19.07 12.49 11.69
CA ALA A 213 -17.78 12.48 12.38
C ALA A 213 -17.70 13.49 13.54
N ILE A 214 -18.38 14.63 13.45
CA ILE A 214 -18.28 15.72 14.46
C ILE A 214 -18.64 15.25 15.89
N PRO A 215 -19.64 14.39 16.13
CA PRO A 215 -19.94 13.87 17.48
C PRO A 215 -18.84 13.00 18.12
N PHE A 216 -17.84 12.53 17.36
CA PHE A 216 -16.73 11.73 17.88
C PHE A 216 -15.52 12.57 18.31
N ILE A 217 -15.55 13.89 18.10
CA ILE A 217 -14.43 14.80 18.32
C ILE A 217 -14.50 15.46 19.71
N ASP A 218 -13.38 15.45 20.43
CA ASP A 218 -13.21 16.11 21.74
C ASP A 218 -11.84 16.82 21.84
N GLU A 219 -11.51 17.34 23.03
CA GLU A 219 -10.22 18.00 23.27
C GLU A 219 -8.98 17.07 23.23
N ASN A 220 -9.20 15.76 23.13
CA ASN A 220 -8.16 14.73 23.01
C ASN A 220 -7.99 14.22 21.56
N THR A 221 -8.83 14.65 20.63
CA THR A 221 -8.68 14.32 19.20
C THR A 221 -7.43 14.99 18.63
N ILE A 222 -6.48 14.19 18.12
CA ILE A 222 -5.23 14.70 17.53
C ILE A 222 -5.37 15.10 16.06
N GLY A 223 -6.47 14.68 15.43
CA GLY A 223 -6.81 14.98 14.04
C GLY A 223 -7.89 14.05 13.49
N VAL A 224 -8.51 14.46 12.38
CA VAL A 224 -9.44 13.64 11.60
C VAL A 224 -8.71 13.08 10.38
N MET A 225 -8.88 11.79 10.11
CA MET A 225 -8.28 11.11 8.96
C MET A 225 -9.35 10.96 7.87
N VAL A 226 -9.16 11.61 6.72
CA VAL A 226 -10.15 11.64 5.62
C VAL A 226 -9.62 10.85 4.43
N ILE A 227 -10.42 9.91 3.92
CA ILE A 227 -9.97 8.88 2.97
C ILE A 227 -10.29 9.30 1.54
N LEU A 228 -9.26 9.70 0.80
CA LEU A 228 -9.39 10.04 -0.62
C LEU A 228 -9.27 8.75 -1.46
N GLY A 229 -10.38 8.03 -1.56
CA GLY A 229 -10.51 6.81 -2.35
C GLY A 229 -10.65 5.57 -1.48
N SER A 230 -11.86 5.35 -0.96
CA SER A 230 -12.24 4.19 -0.16
C SER A 230 -11.81 2.88 -0.80
N THR A 231 -11.16 2.01 -0.01
CA THR A 231 -10.74 0.69 -0.48
C THR A 231 -11.93 -0.25 -0.74
N TYR A 232 -13.09 0.05 -0.15
CA TYR A 232 -14.31 -0.74 -0.29
C TYR A 232 -15.07 -0.42 -1.56
N THR A 233 -15.30 0.87 -1.87
CA THR A 233 -16.24 1.32 -2.92
C THR A 233 -15.67 2.37 -3.89
N GLY A 234 -14.42 2.80 -3.72
CA GLY A 234 -13.74 3.74 -4.61
C GLY A 234 -14.09 5.23 -4.41
N HIS A 235 -15.15 5.56 -3.67
CA HIS A 235 -15.57 6.95 -3.43
C HIS A 235 -14.53 7.78 -2.68
N PHE A 236 -14.56 9.10 -2.91
CA PHE A 236 -13.80 10.09 -2.14
C PHE A 236 -14.65 10.60 -0.96
N GLU A 237 -14.03 10.75 0.21
CA GLU A 237 -14.62 11.50 1.33
C GLU A 237 -14.38 13.00 1.16
N ASP A 238 -15.33 13.83 1.60
CA ASP A 238 -15.28 15.27 1.34
C ASP A 238 -14.38 16.02 2.35
N VAL A 239 -13.11 16.17 1.96
CA VAL A 239 -12.07 16.89 2.71
C VAL A 239 -12.42 18.37 2.90
N GLN A 240 -13.08 19.01 1.94
CA GLN A 240 -13.44 20.43 2.02
C GLN A 240 -14.58 20.62 3.03
N LEU A 241 -15.65 19.83 2.92
CA LEU A 241 -16.76 19.84 3.89
C LEU A 241 -16.28 19.51 5.32
N MET A 242 -15.37 18.54 5.47
CA MET A 242 -14.73 18.28 6.77
C MET A 242 -13.98 19.51 7.29
N SER A 243 -13.19 20.17 6.45
CA SER A 243 -12.46 21.38 6.86
C SER A 243 -13.40 22.52 7.27
N ASP A 244 -14.54 22.67 6.61
CA ASP A 244 -15.51 23.72 6.88
C ASP A 244 -16.32 23.46 8.17
N LEU A 245 -16.68 22.19 8.44
CA LEU A 245 -17.32 21.77 9.69
C LEU A 245 -16.39 21.87 10.90
N LEU A 246 -15.09 21.57 10.73
CA LEU A 246 -14.08 21.79 11.77
C LEU A 246 -13.82 23.29 12.00
N ASP A 247 -13.91 24.12 10.96
CA ASP A 247 -13.89 25.59 11.11
C ASP A 247 -15.12 26.14 11.83
N ASP A 248 -16.27 25.47 11.81
CA ASP A 248 -17.42 25.81 12.65
C ASP A 248 -17.27 25.27 14.08
N LEU A 249 -16.71 24.06 14.25
CA LEU A 249 -16.42 23.47 15.56
C LEU A 249 -15.46 24.35 16.37
N GLU A 250 -14.36 24.81 15.78
CA GLU A 250 -13.38 25.71 16.42
C GLU A 250 -14.07 26.99 16.92
N LYS A 251 -14.93 27.62 16.11
CA LYS A 251 -15.68 28.85 16.48
C LYS A 251 -16.62 28.64 17.66
N ARG A 252 -17.15 27.43 17.85
CA ARG A 252 -18.09 27.09 18.94
C ARG A 252 -17.42 26.59 20.22
N THR A 253 -16.22 26.00 20.12
CA THR A 253 -15.61 25.22 21.22
C THR A 253 -14.15 25.58 21.53
N GLY A 254 -13.46 26.28 20.63
CA GLY A 254 -12.01 26.50 20.71
C GLY A 254 -11.16 25.27 20.35
N LEU A 255 -11.75 24.22 19.78
CA LEU A 255 -11.03 23.03 19.33
C LEU A 255 -10.47 23.22 17.91
N ASP A 256 -9.18 23.54 17.81
CA ASP A 256 -8.45 23.49 16.53
C ASP A 256 -8.01 22.06 16.22
N ILE A 257 -8.74 21.41 15.30
CA ILE A 257 -8.52 20.02 14.91
C ILE A 257 -7.98 19.96 13.46
N PRO A 258 -6.83 19.31 13.21
CA PRO A 258 -6.25 19.20 11.88
C PRO A 258 -6.82 18.03 11.07
N ILE A 259 -6.63 18.06 9.75
CA ILE A 259 -6.92 16.96 8.83
C ILE A 259 -5.61 16.32 8.34
N HIS A 260 -5.58 14.99 8.32
CA HIS A 260 -4.65 14.20 7.53
C HIS A 260 -5.45 13.48 6.43
N VAL A 261 -4.96 13.52 5.18
CA VAL A 261 -5.64 12.88 4.05
C VAL A 261 -4.97 11.57 3.72
N ASP A 262 -5.70 10.45 3.88
CA ASP A 262 -5.29 9.17 3.32
C ASP A 262 -5.52 9.16 1.81
N GLY A 263 -4.56 9.75 1.11
CA GLY A 263 -4.46 9.76 -0.33
C GLY A 263 -3.83 8.50 -0.91
N ALA A 264 -3.78 7.38 -0.17
CA ALA A 264 -3.08 6.15 -0.58
C ALA A 264 -3.35 5.76 -2.02
N SER A 265 -4.61 5.83 -2.44
CA SER A 265 -5.02 5.63 -3.84
C SER A 265 -5.31 6.96 -4.55
N GLY A 266 -6.13 7.84 -3.96
CA GLY A 266 -6.70 8.99 -4.67
C GLY A 266 -5.73 10.14 -4.95
N ALA A 267 -4.63 10.31 -4.20
CA ALA A 267 -3.72 11.44 -4.43
C ALA A 267 -2.87 11.31 -5.72
N PHE A 268 -2.97 10.16 -6.41
CA PHE A 268 -2.49 9.94 -7.78
C PHE A 268 -3.62 9.77 -8.82
N VAL A 269 -4.89 9.97 -8.44
CA VAL A 269 -6.04 9.98 -9.37
C VAL A 269 -6.67 11.37 -9.41
N ALA A 270 -7.00 11.92 -8.24
CA ALA A 270 -7.68 13.20 -8.08
C ALA A 270 -7.01 14.40 -8.79
N PRO A 271 -5.69 14.64 -8.71
CA PRO A 271 -5.11 15.83 -9.33
C PRO A 271 -5.07 15.74 -10.87
N PHE A 272 -5.12 14.53 -11.46
CA PHE A 272 -5.10 14.34 -12.91
C PHE A 272 -6.50 14.18 -13.51
N ALA A 273 -7.41 13.48 -12.84
CA ALA A 273 -8.78 13.29 -13.28
C ALA A 273 -9.67 14.50 -12.96
N TYR A 274 -9.55 15.05 -11.74
CA TYR A 274 -10.44 16.08 -11.20
C TYR A 274 -9.63 17.30 -10.69
N PRO A 275 -8.81 17.99 -11.53
CA PRO A 275 -7.85 19.00 -11.07
C PRO A 275 -8.49 20.18 -10.31
N ASN A 276 -9.75 20.49 -10.62
CA ASN A 276 -10.52 21.55 -9.96
C ASN A 276 -11.05 21.16 -8.57
N TYR A 277 -11.02 19.87 -8.21
CA TYR A 277 -11.47 19.40 -6.90
C TYR A 277 -10.52 19.87 -5.79
N LYS A 278 -11.10 20.35 -4.69
CA LYS A 278 -10.38 20.78 -3.49
C LYS A 278 -10.30 19.62 -2.50
N TRP A 279 -9.08 19.20 -2.20
CA TRP A 279 -8.81 18.07 -1.30
C TRP A 279 -7.42 18.09 -0.68
N ALA A 280 -6.51 18.94 -1.19
CA ALA A 280 -5.09 18.86 -0.92
C ALA A 280 -4.67 20.01 0.01
N PHE A 281 -3.44 20.52 -0.13
CA PHE A 281 -2.99 21.65 0.67
C PHE A 281 -3.71 22.97 0.34
N ASP A 282 -4.51 23.00 -0.73
CA ASP A 282 -5.47 24.07 -1.05
C ASP A 282 -6.69 24.13 -0.10
N VAL A 283 -6.89 23.09 0.72
CA VAL A 283 -7.82 23.09 1.85
C VAL A 283 -7.09 23.57 3.12
N LYS A 284 -7.73 24.43 3.93
CA LYS A 284 -7.11 25.09 5.09
C LYS A 284 -6.47 24.08 6.06
N ARG A 285 -7.28 23.15 6.59
CA ARG A 285 -6.91 22.22 7.68
C ARG A 285 -6.10 21.00 7.28
N VAL A 286 -5.85 20.77 5.99
CA VAL A 286 -5.02 19.64 5.54
C VAL A 286 -3.57 19.92 5.93
N HIS A 287 -3.10 19.22 6.96
CA HIS A 287 -1.74 19.36 7.49
C HIS A 287 -0.77 18.39 6.80
N SER A 288 -1.22 17.19 6.45
CA SER A 288 -0.41 16.19 5.77
C SER A 288 -1.23 15.27 4.87
N ILE A 289 -0.56 14.71 3.86
CA ILE A 289 -1.14 13.85 2.83
C ILE A 289 -0.18 12.68 2.62
N ASN A 290 -0.67 11.44 2.74
CA ASN A 290 0.08 10.28 2.27
C ASN A 290 -0.37 9.82 0.87
N THR A 291 0.48 9.08 0.17
CA THR A 291 0.06 8.27 -0.97
C THR A 291 0.92 7.02 -1.15
N SER A 292 0.43 6.04 -1.92
CA SER A 292 1.24 4.92 -2.40
C SER A 292 1.63 5.14 -3.86
N GLY A 293 2.91 5.49 -4.10
CA GLY A 293 3.51 5.44 -5.44
C GLY A 293 3.32 4.09 -6.10
N HIS A 294 3.31 3.02 -5.30
CA HIS A 294 3.06 1.67 -5.77
C HIS A 294 1.59 1.33 -6.15
N LYS A 295 0.66 2.29 -6.10
CA LYS A 295 -0.73 2.14 -6.60
C LYS A 295 -0.91 2.90 -7.92
N PHE A 296 -1.75 3.94 -7.94
CA PHE A 296 -1.96 4.80 -9.11
C PHE A 296 -0.78 5.75 -9.41
N GLY A 297 0.28 5.74 -8.59
CA GLY A 297 1.59 6.32 -8.95
C GLY A 297 2.36 5.53 -10.01
N LEU A 298 1.88 4.34 -10.38
CA LEU A 298 2.34 3.48 -11.47
C LEU A 298 3.74 2.85 -11.27
N VAL A 299 4.15 2.65 -10.01
CA VAL A 299 5.41 1.97 -9.65
C VAL A 299 5.11 0.58 -9.08
N TYR A 300 6.03 -0.38 -9.18
CA TYR A 300 5.91 -1.66 -8.46
C TYR A 300 5.86 -1.50 -6.93
N ALA A 301 5.47 -2.58 -6.24
CA ALA A 301 5.42 -2.67 -4.77
C ALA A 301 6.71 -2.14 -4.09
N GLY A 302 6.53 -1.41 -2.98
CA GLY A 302 7.64 -0.91 -2.16
C GLY A 302 7.81 0.61 -2.08
N LEU A 303 6.93 1.41 -2.71
CA LEU A 303 6.96 2.88 -2.60
C LEU A 303 5.66 3.52 -2.07
N GLY A 304 5.81 4.37 -1.06
CA GLY A 304 4.85 5.41 -0.67
C GLY A 304 5.53 6.75 -0.42
N TRP A 305 4.73 7.74 -0.07
CA TRP A 305 5.16 9.11 0.21
C TRP A 305 4.32 9.70 1.35
N ILE A 306 4.94 10.54 2.18
CA ILE A 306 4.26 11.43 3.15
C ILE A 306 4.77 12.85 2.95
N LEU A 307 3.86 13.82 2.80
CA LEU A 307 4.18 15.24 2.79
C LEU A 307 3.38 15.98 3.88
N TRP A 308 4.00 17.00 4.46
CA TRP A 308 3.40 18.02 5.32
C TRP A 308 3.37 19.37 4.59
N LYS A 309 2.31 20.14 4.82
CA LYS A 309 2.08 21.46 4.19
C LYS A 309 3.15 22.48 4.55
N ASP A 310 3.73 22.36 5.74
CA ASP A 310 4.81 23.19 6.26
C ASP A 310 5.67 22.43 7.28
N GLU A 311 6.95 22.80 7.41
CA GLU A 311 7.89 22.24 8.38
C GLU A 311 7.39 22.34 9.84
N SER A 312 6.67 23.41 10.20
CA SER A 312 6.08 23.56 11.54
C SER A 312 5.04 22.49 11.90
N MET A 313 4.61 21.65 10.95
CA MET A 313 3.69 20.54 11.19
C MET A 313 4.39 19.24 11.57
N LEU A 314 5.72 19.14 11.39
CA LEU A 314 6.55 18.03 11.82
C LEU A 314 7.28 18.41 13.11
N HIS A 315 6.95 17.77 14.22
CA HIS A 315 7.56 18.06 15.53
C HIS A 315 9.03 17.63 15.56
N LYS A 316 9.94 18.54 15.91
CA LYS A 316 11.41 18.35 15.86
C LYS A 316 11.92 17.06 16.50
N ASP A 317 11.37 16.65 17.65
CA ASP A 317 11.74 15.39 18.36
C ASP A 317 11.44 14.09 17.57
N LEU A 318 10.87 14.18 16.37
CA LEU A 318 10.69 13.08 15.44
C LEU A 318 11.79 13.01 14.37
N ILE A 319 12.56 14.07 14.19
CA ILE A 319 13.65 14.17 13.23
C ILE A 319 14.94 13.71 13.92
N PHE A 320 15.58 12.68 13.37
CA PHE A 320 16.84 12.15 13.85
C PHE A 320 17.99 12.72 13.02
N GLU A 321 19.01 13.23 13.70
CA GLU A 321 20.27 13.69 13.10
C GLU A 321 21.30 12.55 13.14
N LEU A 322 21.89 12.21 11.98
CA LEU A 322 22.87 11.15 11.80
C LEU A 322 24.21 11.75 11.37
N HIS A 323 25.31 11.08 11.73
CA HIS A 323 26.68 11.60 11.59
C HIS A 323 27.72 10.57 11.10
N TYR A 324 27.32 9.33 10.84
CA TYR A 324 28.27 8.22 10.67
C TYR A 324 28.51 7.77 9.21
N LEU A 325 27.73 8.32 8.27
CA LEU A 325 27.87 8.12 6.82
C LEU A 325 28.42 9.41 6.17
N GLY A 326 29.60 9.83 6.62
CA GLY A 326 30.35 10.98 6.07
C GLY A 326 29.80 12.39 6.40
N SER A 327 28.49 12.60 6.32
CA SER A 327 27.83 13.91 6.41
C SER A 327 26.84 14.03 7.59
N VAL A 328 26.15 15.17 7.68
CA VAL A 328 25.03 15.37 8.61
C VAL A 328 23.72 15.11 7.88
N GLU A 329 23.01 14.06 8.26
CA GLU A 329 21.79 13.61 7.59
C GLU A 329 20.58 13.74 8.53
N TYR A 330 19.41 14.09 7.98
CA TYR A 330 18.16 14.22 8.74
C TYR A 330 17.15 13.17 8.26
N SER A 331 16.66 12.34 9.18
CA SER A 331 15.72 11.26 8.88
C SER A 331 14.46 11.30 9.75
N PHE A 332 13.32 10.99 9.14
CA PHE A 332 12.06 10.66 9.83
C PHE A 332 11.33 9.55 9.07
N THR A 333 11.85 8.32 9.18
CA THR A 333 11.22 7.09 8.67
C THR A 333 11.21 6.00 9.74
N LEU A 334 10.32 5.01 9.61
CA LEU A 334 10.31 3.84 10.48
C LEU A 334 11.27 2.77 9.99
N ASN A 335 11.46 2.68 8.67
CA ASN A 335 12.51 1.89 8.04
C ASN A 335 13.86 2.64 8.06
N PHE A 336 14.97 1.89 8.16
CA PHE A 336 16.31 2.40 7.94
C PHE A 336 16.78 2.06 6.50
N SER A 337 17.59 1.00 6.31
CA SER A 337 18.02 0.57 4.97
C SER A 337 16.85 0.07 4.12
N LYS A 338 16.75 0.56 2.88
CA LYS A 338 15.71 0.23 1.89
C LYS A 338 16.19 0.59 0.48
N PRO A 339 15.78 -0.11 -0.60
CA PRO A 339 16.28 0.15 -1.94
C PRO A 339 15.81 1.51 -2.48
N ALA A 340 16.71 2.24 -3.16
CA ALA A 340 16.40 3.49 -3.84
C ALA A 340 15.71 3.30 -5.20
N ALA A 341 15.77 2.11 -5.78
CA ALA A 341 15.20 1.80 -7.11
C ALA A 341 13.73 2.20 -7.31
N PRO A 342 12.79 2.02 -6.34
CA PRO A 342 11.39 2.45 -6.52
C PRO A 342 11.24 3.98 -6.66
N ILE A 343 12.09 4.77 -6.00
CA ILE A 343 12.09 6.24 -6.09
C ILE A 343 12.54 6.67 -7.49
N ILE A 344 13.58 6.01 -8.03
CA ILE A 344 14.07 6.24 -9.38
C ILE A 344 13.00 5.87 -10.42
N ALA A 345 12.26 4.77 -10.19
CA ALA A 345 11.11 4.38 -11.02
C ALA A 345 9.93 5.39 -10.95
N GLN A 346 9.68 5.99 -9.78
CA GLN A 346 8.69 7.07 -9.66
C GLN A 346 9.10 8.31 -10.46
N MET A 347 10.36 8.73 -10.36
CA MET A 347 10.89 9.85 -11.13
C MET A 347 10.88 9.57 -12.63
N TYR A 348 11.16 8.33 -13.04
CA TYR A 348 11.00 7.90 -14.43
C TYR A 348 9.56 8.15 -14.90
N ASN A 349 8.54 7.70 -14.15
CA ASN A 349 7.14 7.94 -14.53
C ASN A 349 6.78 9.43 -14.56
N PHE A 350 7.25 10.23 -13.59
CA PHE A 350 7.01 11.67 -13.57
C PHE A 350 7.58 12.38 -14.82
N LEU A 351 8.74 11.95 -15.31
CA LEU A 351 9.37 12.50 -16.51
C LEU A 351 8.80 11.92 -17.82
N ASN A 352 8.48 10.62 -17.85
CA ASN A 352 8.02 9.91 -19.05
C ASN A 352 6.54 10.20 -19.38
N LEU A 353 5.69 10.31 -18.36
CA LEU A 353 4.26 10.55 -18.53
C LEU A 353 3.91 12.04 -18.49
N GLY A 354 4.53 12.79 -17.56
CA GLY A 354 4.08 14.13 -17.20
C GLY A 354 2.61 14.17 -16.75
N PHE A 355 2.05 15.37 -16.59
CA PHE A 355 0.64 15.53 -16.20
C PHE A 355 -0.33 14.86 -17.19
N ASP A 356 -0.10 15.07 -18.49
CA ASP A 356 -0.99 14.55 -19.54
C ASP A 356 -0.98 13.03 -19.67
N GLY A 357 0.16 12.37 -19.41
CA GLY A 357 0.25 10.91 -19.41
C GLY A 357 -0.55 10.30 -18.26
N TYR A 358 -0.36 10.80 -17.04
CA TYR A 358 -1.18 10.39 -15.89
C TYR A 358 -2.67 10.71 -16.11
N ARG A 359 -3.04 11.87 -16.68
CA ARG A 359 -4.45 12.18 -17.00
C ARG A 359 -5.03 11.24 -18.05
N ARG A 360 -4.30 10.91 -19.13
CA ARG A 360 -4.76 9.92 -20.13
C ARG A 360 -5.01 8.54 -19.51
N ILE A 361 -4.11 8.05 -18.67
CA ILE A 361 -4.23 6.75 -17.99
C ILE A 361 -5.43 6.77 -17.03
N ALA A 362 -5.56 7.80 -16.18
CA ALA A 362 -6.66 7.93 -15.24
C ALA A 362 -8.04 8.00 -15.92
N ILE A 363 -8.16 8.73 -17.04
CA ILE A 363 -9.39 8.79 -17.83
C ILE A 363 -9.72 7.43 -18.45
N LYS A 364 -8.73 6.75 -19.05
CA LYS A 364 -8.91 5.41 -19.65
C LYS A 364 -9.30 4.35 -18.61
N ASP A 365 -8.71 4.38 -17.41
CA ASP A 365 -9.09 3.46 -16.33
C ASP A 365 -10.49 3.76 -15.80
N LEU A 366 -10.86 5.04 -15.67
CA LEU A 366 -12.22 5.44 -15.31
C LEU A 366 -13.23 5.04 -16.39
N ARG A 367 -12.92 5.18 -17.70
CA ARG A 367 -13.79 4.70 -18.79
C ARG A 367 -14.07 3.20 -18.69
N ASN A 368 -13.03 2.38 -18.56
CA ASN A 368 -13.18 0.92 -18.48
C ASN A 368 -14.01 0.54 -17.24
N ALA A 369 -13.77 1.21 -16.11
CA ALA A 369 -14.58 1.01 -14.90
C ALA A 369 -16.05 1.48 -15.09
N ARG A 370 -16.31 2.59 -15.80
CA ARG A 370 -17.67 3.03 -16.17
C ARG A 370 -18.39 2.00 -17.05
N MET A 371 -17.69 1.41 -18.03
CA MET A 371 -18.23 0.37 -18.91
C MET A 371 -18.67 -0.87 -18.11
N LEU A 372 -17.77 -1.37 -17.25
CA LEU A 372 -18.06 -2.50 -16.36
C LEU A 372 -19.25 -2.21 -15.42
N SER A 373 -19.30 -1.05 -14.77
CA SER A 373 -20.44 -0.66 -13.93
C SER A 373 -21.77 -0.63 -14.69
N ARG A 374 -21.79 -0.06 -15.91
CA ARG A 374 -23.00 0.01 -16.75
C ARG A 374 -23.49 -1.39 -17.14
N ALA A 375 -22.58 -2.29 -17.53
CA ALA A 375 -22.94 -3.65 -17.91
C ALA A 375 -23.47 -4.49 -16.74
N LEU A 376 -22.88 -4.35 -15.54
CA LEU A 376 -23.31 -5.07 -14.35
C LEU A 376 -24.67 -4.55 -13.83
N GLU A 377 -24.89 -3.24 -13.83
CA GLU A 377 -26.16 -2.63 -13.39
C GLU A 377 -27.32 -2.88 -14.36
N ALA A 378 -27.03 -3.06 -15.65
CA ALA A 378 -28.03 -3.43 -16.66
C ALA A 378 -28.44 -4.92 -16.63
N THR A 379 -27.85 -5.74 -15.75
CA THR A 379 -28.02 -7.20 -15.73
C THR A 379 -28.42 -7.74 -14.34
N TYR A 380 -27.63 -8.62 -13.73
CA TYR A 380 -28.02 -9.35 -12.52
C TYR A 380 -27.66 -8.63 -11.21
N PHE A 381 -26.90 -7.54 -11.30
CA PHE A 381 -26.17 -6.98 -10.16
C PHE A 381 -26.64 -5.59 -9.76
N LYS A 382 -26.44 -5.27 -8.49
CA LYS A 382 -26.56 -3.92 -7.93
C LYS A 382 -25.14 -3.38 -7.75
N VAL A 383 -24.79 -2.34 -8.50
CA VAL A 383 -23.49 -1.68 -8.37
C VAL A 383 -23.53 -0.71 -7.18
N LEU A 384 -22.50 -0.75 -6.35
CA LEU A 384 -22.34 0.01 -5.11
C LEU A 384 -21.37 1.21 -5.26
N SER A 385 -20.54 1.21 -6.30
CA SER A 385 -19.61 2.28 -6.69
C SER A 385 -20.24 3.20 -7.75
N ASN A 386 -20.28 4.52 -7.51
CA ASN A 386 -21.08 5.45 -8.34
C ASN A 386 -20.35 6.11 -9.52
N ILE A 387 -19.11 5.74 -9.86
CA ILE A 387 -18.27 6.41 -10.88
C ILE A 387 -18.86 6.49 -12.31
N HIS A 388 -19.94 5.76 -12.60
CA HIS A 388 -20.68 5.78 -13.86
C HIS A 388 -21.97 6.60 -13.81
N LYS A 389 -22.37 7.08 -12.63
CA LYS A 389 -23.52 7.96 -12.41
C LYS A 389 -23.14 9.40 -12.82
N PRO A 390 -24.04 10.14 -13.50
CA PRO A 390 -23.85 11.57 -13.76
C PRO A 390 -23.60 12.37 -12.47
N SER A 391 -22.74 13.37 -12.53
CA SER A 391 -22.50 14.29 -11.42
C SER A 391 -23.74 15.15 -11.18
N LYS A 392 -24.15 15.32 -9.92
CA LYS A 392 -25.35 16.10 -9.53
C LYS A 392 -25.38 17.55 -10.03
N ASN A 393 -24.22 18.09 -10.43
CA ASN A 393 -24.05 19.47 -10.88
C ASN A 393 -24.00 19.63 -12.42
N GLN A 394 -24.03 18.55 -13.20
CA GLN A 394 -23.95 18.61 -14.67
C GLN A 394 -24.94 17.63 -15.31
N ALA A 395 -25.77 18.13 -16.22
CA ALA A 395 -26.70 17.30 -16.97
C ALA A 395 -25.96 16.63 -18.16
N VAL A 396 -25.56 15.37 -17.98
CA VAL A 396 -25.09 14.54 -19.09
C VAL A 396 -26.24 14.38 -20.09
N THR A 397 -26.07 14.93 -21.29
CA THR A 397 -27.00 14.72 -22.41
C THR A 397 -26.56 13.51 -23.22
N ASP A 398 -27.50 12.75 -23.79
CA ASP A 398 -27.23 11.48 -24.51
C ASP A 398 -26.32 11.62 -25.77
N ASN A 399 -25.98 12.84 -26.17
CA ASN A 399 -25.08 13.16 -27.29
C ASN A 399 -23.68 13.65 -26.84
N ASP A 400 -23.37 13.61 -25.54
CA ASP A 400 -22.06 14.01 -25.01
C ASP A 400 -21.08 12.82 -25.03
N ASP A 401 -20.43 12.60 -26.18
CA ASP A 401 -19.38 11.60 -26.40
C ASP A 401 -18.09 11.87 -25.59
N SER A 402 -18.06 12.87 -24.70
CA SER A 402 -16.85 13.20 -23.94
C SER A 402 -16.60 12.22 -22.79
N ASP A 403 -15.37 11.70 -22.75
CA ASP A 403 -14.86 10.82 -21.71
C ASP A 403 -14.60 11.55 -20.36
N ASP A 404 -14.95 12.83 -20.25
CA ASP A 404 -14.51 13.70 -19.15
C ASP A 404 -15.01 13.15 -17.79
N PRO A 405 -14.10 12.84 -16.85
CA PRO A 405 -14.50 12.36 -15.54
C PRO A 405 -15.29 13.40 -14.72
N GLU A 406 -15.19 14.71 -14.97
CA GLU A 406 -15.95 15.71 -14.21
C GLU A 406 -17.48 15.69 -14.49
N LEU A 407 -17.92 15.03 -15.57
CA LEU A 407 -19.34 14.74 -15.85
C LEU A 407 -19.96 13.69 -14.91
N TYR A 408 -19.14 12.96 -14.14
CA TYR A 408 -19.55 11.81 -13.33
C TYR A 408 -19.27 12.02 -11.83
N GLU A 409 -19.85 11.18 -10.96
CA GLU A 409 -19.50 11.18 -9.54
C GLU A 409 -18.03 10.79 -9.33
N ARG A 410 -17.35 11.48 -8.39
CA ARG A 410 -15.88 11.41 -8.25
C ARG A 410 -15.43 10.16 -7.48
N GLY A 411 -14.39 9.49 -7.98
CA GLY A 411 -13.81 8.34 -7.29
C GLY A 411 -12.59 7.74 -7.96
N LEU A 412 -12.17 6.59 -7.46
CA LEU A 412 -11.18 5.70 -8.07
C LEU A 412 -11.81 4.86 -9.20
N PRO A 413 -11.03 4.38 -10.19
CA PRO A 413 -11.48 3.39 -11.17
C PRO A 413 -11.66 2.01 -10.50
N VAL A 414 -12.74 1.87 -9.75
CA VAL A 414 -13.11 0.70 -8.95
C VAL A 414 -14.59 0.42 -9.17
N VAL A 415 -14.92 -0.85 -9.45
CA VAL A 415 -16.30 -1.30 -9.55
C VAL A 415 -16.58 -2.26 -8.41
N SER A 416 -17.44 -1.85 -7.48
CA SER A 416 -17.89 -2.67 -6.35
C SER A 416 -19.36 -2.96 -6.52
N PHE A 417 -19.77 -4.22 -6.38
CA PHE A 417 -21.12 -4.66 -6.75
C PHE A 417 -21.54 -5.90 -5.96
N LYS A 418 -22.84 -6.18 -5.94
CA LYS A 418 -23.42 -7.39 -5.37
C LYS A 418 -24.53 -7.95 -6.26
N LEU A 419 -24.96 -9.19 -6.03
CA LEU A 419 -26.19 -9.70 -6.64
C LEU A 419 -27.38 -8.80 -6.28
N SER A 420 -28.22 -8.51 -7.27
CA SER A 420 -29.39 -7.64 -7.06
C SER A 420 -30.44 -8.31 -6.18
N ASP A 421 -31.19 -7.49 -5.46
CA ASP A 421 -32.24 -7.96 -4.53
C ASP A 421 -33.32 -8.78 -5.28
N LYS A 422 -33.57 -8.47 -6.57
CA LYS A 422 -34.40 -9.28 -7.47
C LYS A 422 -33.75 -10.63 -7.84
N PHE A 423 -32.47 -10.64 -8.23
CA PHE A 423 -31.79 -11.89 -8.57
C PHE A 423 -31.75 -12.86 -7.39
N ILE A 424 -31.53 -12.36 -6.18
CA ILE A 424 -31.56 -13.17 -4.95
C ILE A 424 -32.95 -13.76 -4.70
N ALA A 425 -34.03 -13.01 -5.01
CA ALA A 425 -35.40 -13.51 -4.90
C ALA A 425 -35.75 -14.56 -5.96
N ASP A 426 -35.28 -14.40 -7.20
CA ASP A 426 -35.51 -15.34 -8.30
C ASP A 426 -34.65 -16.62 -8.17
N TYR A 427 -33.40 -16.49 -7.69
CA TYR A 427 -32.38 -17.56 -7.63
C TYR A 427 -31.71 -17.69 -6.24
N PRO A 428 -32.47 -17.90 -5.14
CA PRO A 428 -31.96 -17.87 -3.75
C PRO A 428 -31.00 -19.00 -3.37
N HIS A 429 -30.65 -19.87 -4.33
CA HIS A 429 -29.67 -20.94 -4.16
C HIS A 429 -28.26 -20.55 -4.67
N VAL A 430 -28.12 -19.45 -5.42
CA VAL A 430 -26.84 -18.99 -5.98
C VAL A 430 -26.12 -18.11 -4.96
N GLN A 431 -24.92 -18.50 -4.53
CA GLN A 431 -24.08 -17.72 -3.62
C GLN A 431 -23.08 -16.85 -4.40
N GLN A 432 -22.89 -15.60 -4.01
CA GLN A 432 -21.97 -14.67 -4.69
C GLN A 432 -20.50 -15.14 -4.60
N ALA A 433 -20.12 -15.76 -3.48
CA ALA A 433 -18.83 -16.44 -3.33
C ALA A 433 -18.55 -17.54 -4.38
N TRP A 434 -19.57 -18.12 -5.02
CA TRP A 434 -19.38 -19.08 -6.12
C TRP A 434 -18.98 -18.38 -7.42
N ILE A 435 -19.48 -17.16 -7.68
CA ILE A 435 -19.04 -16.33 -8.81
C ILE A 435 -17.54 -16.01 -8.65
N GLN A 436 -17.11 -15.62 -7.44
CA GLN A 436 -15.70 -15.43 -7.11
C GLN A 436 -14.85 -16.70 -7.32
N SER A 437 -15.41 -17.87 -7.01
CA SER A 437 -14.72 -19.15 -7.15
C SER A 437 -14.57 -19.58 -8.62
N MET A 438 -15.61 -19.36 -9.42
CA MET A 438 -15.64 -19.65 -10.86
C MET A 438 -14.82 -18.65 -11.68
N LEU A 439 -14.75 -17.38 -11.26
CA LEU A 439 -13.83 -16.40 -11.87
C LEU A 439 -12.37 -16.88 -11.71
N ARG A 440 -12.04 -17.46 -10.55
CA ARG A 440 -10.69 -18.00 -10.31
C ARG A 440 -10.34 -19.21 -11.16
N THR A 441 -11.30 -20.01 -11.63
CA THR A 441 -11.01 -21.11 -12.59
C THR A 441 -10.73 -20.60 -14.00
N LYS A 442 -11.29 -19.43 -14.37
CA LYS A 442 -10.90 -18.67 -15.57
C LYS A 442 -9.64 -17.81 -15.38
N GLY A 443 -9.00 -17.86 -14.21
CA GLY A 443 -7.77 -17.14 -13.87
C GLY A 443 -7.96 -15.73 -13.28
N TRP A 444 -9.19 -15.17 -13.33
CA TRP A 444 -9.51 -13.87 -12.75
C TRP A 444 -9.48 -13.91 -11.21
N ILE A 445 -8.84 -12.93 -10.58
CA ILE A 445 -8.80 -12.80 -9.11
C ILE A 445 -9.63 -11.60 -8.68
N ALA A 446 -10.94 -11.80 -8.60
CA ALA A 446 -11.87 -10.87 -7.95
C ALA A 446 -12.06 -11.26 -6.48
N PRO A 447 -11.89 -10.36 -5.50
CA PRO A 447 -12.20 -10.62 -4.10
C PRO A 447 -13.70 -10.44 -3.83
N ASN A 448 -14.22 -11.26 -2.92
CA ASN A 448 -15.59 -11.18 -2.39
C ASN A 448 -15.51 -11.11 -0.86
N TYR A 449 -16.14 -10.10 -0.25
CA TYR A 449 -16.02 -9.81 1.19
C TYR A 449 -17.18 -8.93 1.68
N ASN A 450 -17.32 -8.78 3.00
CA ASN A 450 -18.36 -7.98 3.64
C ASN A 450 -17.99 -6.49 3.75
N ALA A 451 -18.99 -5.61 3.69
CA ALA A 451 -18.82 -4.16 3.87
C ALA A 451 -18.34 -3.79 5.29
N PRO A 452 -17.95 -2.52 5.53
CA PRO A 452 -17.45 -2.07 6.83
C PRO A 452 -18.50 -2.10 7.94
N GLU A 453 -18.07 -1.81 9.18
CA GLU A 453 -18.97 -1.65 10.32
C GLU A 453 -20.05 -0.58 10.05
N GLY A 454 -21.30 -0.95 10.33
CA GLY A 454 -22.52 -0.25 9.90
C GLY A 454 -23.27 -0.97 8.77
N GLU A 455 -22.56 -1.72 7.92
CA GLU A 455 -23.10 -2.47 6.77
C GLU A 455 -22.59 -3.92 6.69
N ALA A 456 -22.12 -4.51 7.79
CA ALA A 456 -21.38 -5.77 7.80
C ALA A 456 -22.11 -6.98 7.15
N GLU A 457 -23.43 -6.96 7.00
CA GLU A 457 -24.21 -7.99 6.29
C GLU A 457 -24.21 -7.83 4.75
N THR A 458 -23.71 -6.70 4.23
CA THR A 458 -23.61 -6.42 2.79
C THR A 458 -22.35 -7.08 2.21
N GLU A 459 -22.52 -8.29 1.67
CA GLU A 459 -21.53 -8.99 0.82
C GLU A 459 -21.31 -8.24 -0.50
N MET A 460 -20.06 -8.02 -0.91
CA MET A 460 -19.68 -7.35 -2.17
C MET A 460 -18.50 -8.03 -2.89
N LEU A 461 -18.59 -8.05 -4.22
CA LEU A 461 -17.46 -8.23 -5.14
C LEU A 461 -16.82 -6.86 -5.43
N ARG A 462 -15.49 -6.82 -5.60
CA ARG A 462 -14.77 -5.61 -6.07
C ARG A 462 -13.86 -5.94 -7.25
N ILE A 463 -13.84 -5.07 -8.25
CA ILE A 463 -12.86 -5.05 -9.33
C ILE A 463 -12.10 -3.73 -9.25
N VAL A 464 -10.77 -3.79 -9.12
CA VAL A 464 -9.90 -2.62 -9.27
C VAL A 464 -9.42 -2.57 -10.72
N VAL A 465 -9.80 -1.51 -11.43
CA VAL A 465 -9.29 -1.24 -12.78
C VAL A 465 -7.97 -0.48 -12.65
N ARG A 466 -6.96 -0.93 -13.41
CA ARG A 466 -5.62 -0.33 -13.49
C ARG A 466 -5.23 -0.24 -14.96
N GLU A 467 -4.19 0.54 -15.25
CA GLU A 467 -3.63 0.76 -16.60
C GLU A 467 -3.55 -0.51 -17.44
N THR A 468 -3.11 -1.62 -16.85
CA THR A 468 -2.93 -2.93 -17.50
C THR A 468 -4.22 -3.63 -17.92
N LEU A 469 -5.38 -3.27 -17.37
CA LEU A 469 -6.67 -3.82 -17.79
C LEU A 469 -7.15 -3.05 -19.02
N SER A 470 -6.89 -3.61 -20.21
CA SER A 470 -7.38 -3.08 -21.49
C SER A 470 -8.91 -3.08 -21.57
N GLU A 471 -9.45 -2.39 -22.59
CA GLU A 471 -10.89 -2.39 -22.87
C GLU A 471 -11.37 -3.80 -23.25
N ASP A 472 -10.63 -4.48 -24.14
CA ASP A 472 -10.79 -5.90 -24.50
C ASP A 472 -10.80 -6.86 -23.29
N LEU A 473 -9.86 -6.73 -22.35
CA LEU A 473 -9.88 -7.54 -21.12
C LEU A 473 -11.05 -7.19 -20.19
N CYS A 474 -11.57 -5.96 -20.27
CA CYS A 474 -12.75 -5.54 -19.53
C CYS A 474 -14.04 -6.09 -20.17
N GLU A 475 -14.14 -6.13 -21.50
CA GLU A 475 -15.21 -6.82 -22.23
C GLU A 475 -15.21 -8.32 -21.92
N ARG A 476 -14.03 -8.96 -21.99
CA ARG A 476 -13.87 -10.38 -21.62
C ARG A 476 -14.30 -10.66 -20.19
N LEU A 477 -13.94 -9.79 -19.24
CA LEU A 477 -14.38 -9.89 -17.84
C LEU A 477 -15.90 -9.77 -17.70
N ILE A 478 -16.55 -8.83 -18.42
CA ILE A 478 -18.02 -8.70 -18.42
C ILE A 478 -18.67 -10.00 -18.92
N VAL A 479 -18.23 -10.51 -20.06
CA VAL A 479 -18.72 -11.79 -20.62
C VAL A 479 -18.49 -12.94 -19.64
N ASP A 480 -17.30 -13.04 -19.04
CA ASP A 480 -16.97 -14.09 -18.09
C ASP A 480 -17.84 -14.06 -16.82
N ILE A 481 -18.15 -12.87 -16.29
CA ILE A 481 -19.06 -12.71 -15.13
C ILE A 481 -20.50 -13.14 -15.49
N LEU A 482 -20.99 -12.75 -16.67
CA LEU A 482 -22.36 -13.08 -17.10
C LEU A 482 -22.51 -14.58 -17.39
N GLU A 483 -21.61 -15.18 -18.16
CA GLU A 483 -21.56 -16.64 -18.41
C GLU A 483 -21.55 -17.44 -17.10
N ILE A 484 -20.78 -16.99 -16.10
CA ILE A 484 -20.70 -17.65 -14.78
C ILE A 484 -22.01 -17.54 -14.01
N THR A 485 -22.64 -16.37 -13.99
CA THR A 485 -23.93 -16.16 -13.30
C THR A 485 -25.04 -16.99 -13.94
N GLU A 486 -25.12 -17.01 -15.28
CA GLU A 486 -26.09 -17.84 -16.02
C GLU A 486 -25.88 -19.34 -15.79
N ALA A 487 -24.63 -19.81 -15.81
CA ALA A 487 -24.30 -21.20 -15.51
C ALA A 487 -24.74 -21.60 -14.09
N LEU A 488 -24.54 -20.71 -13.10
CA LEU A 488 -24.94 -20.96 -11.72
C LEU A 488 -26.47 -21.06 -11.56
N MET A 489 -27.25 -20.22 -12.25
CA MET A 489 -28.73 -20.27 -12.25
C MET A 489 -29.28 -21.65 -12.66
N GLY A 490 -28.60 -22.34 -13.59
CA GLY A 490 -29.00 -23.67 -14.08
C GLY A 490 -28.77 -24.82 -13.10
N THR A 491 -27.88 -24.65 -12.12
CA THR A 491 -27.40 -25.72 -11.21
C THR A 491 -28.53 -26.39 -10.41
N SER A 492 -29.60 -25.64 -10.11
CA SER A 492 -30.78 -26.13 -9.38
C SER A 492 -31.47 -27.35 -10.03
N MET A 493 -31.54 -27.43 -11.37
CA MET A 493 -32.31 -28.48 -12.04
C MET A 493 -31.73 -29.90 -11.90
N TYR A 494 -30.42 -30.05 -11.76
CA TYR A 494 -29.78 -31.36 -11.64
C TYR A 494 -29.77 -31.91 -10.20
N SER A 495 -29.82 -31.06 -9.18
CA SER A 495 -29.75 -31.53 -7.78
C SER A 495 -31.04 -32.18 -7.27
N ARG A 496 -32.16 -32.06 -7.99
CA ARG A 496 -33.50 -32.51 -7.53
C ARG A 496 -34.05 -33.75 -8.25
N SER A 497 -33.32 -34.30 -9.22
CA SER A 497 -33.82 -35.32 -10.15
C SER A 497 -33.08 -36.67 -10.09
N THR A 498 -31.95 -36.76 -9.38
CA THR A 498 -31.07 -37.96 -9.39
C THR A 498 -30.93 -38.69 -8.05
N PHE A 499 -31.78 -38.39 -7.06
CA PHE A 499 -31.92 -39.21 -5.84
C PHE A 499 -33.21 -40.04 -5.90
N VAL A 500 -33.14 -41.18 -6.58
CA VAL A 500 -34.09 -42.28 -6.39
C VAL A 500 -33.57 -43.13 -5.23
N ASP A 501 -34.39 -43.26 -4.18
CA ASP A 501 -34.06 -44.05 -2.99
C ASP A 501 -33.99 -45.56 -3.32
N PRO A 502 -32.84 -46.24 -3.09
CA PRO A 502 -32.70 -47.68 -3.32
C PRO A 502 -33.54 -48.59 -2.40
N SER A 503 -34.22 -48.05 -1.38
CA SER A 503 -34.79 -48.81 -0.26
C SER A 503 -36.32 -49.03 -0.30
N SER A 504 -37.00 -48.77 -1.42
CA SER A 504 -38.45 -49.01 -1.57
C SER A 504 -38.78 -50.39 -2.18
N PRO A 505 -39.47 -51.31 -1.47
CA PRO A 505 -39.74 -52.66 -1.97
C PRO A 505 -41.16 -52.80 -2.57
N THR A 506 -41.28 -52.86 -3.90
CA THR A 506 -42.58 -53.15 -4.57
C THR A 506 -42.48 -54.15 -5.74
N HIS A 507 -43.08 -55.32 -5.51
CA HIS A 507 -43.64 -56.30 -6.46
C HIS A 507 -42.89 -56.70 -7.75
N ALA A 508 -42.55 -57.99 -7.82
CA ALA A 508 -42.17 -58.67 -9.05
C ALA A 508 -43.38 -59.12 -9.89
N ALA A 509 -43.27 -58.95 -11.22
CA ALA A 509 -43.98 -59.72 -12.24
C ALA A 509 -43.05 -59.81 -13.46
N GLY A 510 -42.82 -61.00 -14.01
CA GLY A 510 -41.77 -61.25 -15.02
C GLY A 510 -42.28 -61.62 -16.41
N VAL A 511 -41.43 -61.44 -17.41
CA VAL A 511 -41.54 -61.99 -18.78
C VAL A 511 -40.17 -62.59 -19.17
N ALA A 512 -40.17 -63.56 -20.09
CA ALA A 512 -39.14 -64.59 -20.15
C ALA A 512 -38.09 -64.47 -21.27
N THR A 513 -36.86 -64.87 -20.94
CA THR A 513 -35.90 -65.69 -21.73
C THR A 513 -35.63 -65.40 -23.22
N ALA A 514 -34.35 -65.18 -23.55
CA ALA A 514 -33.63 -65.96 -24.58
C ALA A 514 -32.08 -65.92 -24.39
N THR A 515 -31.45 -67.07 -24.69
CA THR A 515 -30.06 -67.35 -25.18
C THR A 515 -29.14 -66.15 -25.56
N SER A 516 -27.80 -66.16 -25.49
CA SER A 516 -26.72 -67.20 -25.45
C SER A 516 -25.34 -66.46 -25.36
N LEU A 517 -24.14 -66.97 -25.05
CA LEU A 517 -23.50 -68.22 -24.54
C LEU A 517 -22.06 -67.81 -23.98
N PRO A 518 -21.14 -68.70 -23.50
CA PRO A 518 -20.24 -68.34 -22.38
C PRO A 518 -18.71 -68.45 -22.60
N HIS A 519 -17.94 -67.97 -21.61
CA HIS A 519 -16.72 -68.59 -21.04
C HIS A 519 -16.66 -68.15 -19.55
N SER A 520 -16.60 -69.01 -18.52
CA SER A 520 -15.56 -69.98 -18.10
C SER A 520 -14.19 -69.34 -17.91
N SER A 521 -13.48 -69.47 -16.78
CA SER A 521 -13.55 -70.49 -15.72
C SER A 521 -13.38 -69.93 -14.31
N ALA A 522 -13.80 -70.68 -13.29
CA ALA A 522 -13.66 -70.33 -11.87
C ALA A 522 -12.51 -71.09 -11.18
N PHE A 523 -12.02 -70.55 -10.05
CA PHE A 523 -11.54 -71.34 -8.92
C PHE A 523 -11.85 -70.61 -7.60
N SER A 524 -11.94 -71.34 -6.49
CA SER A 524 -12.47 -70.83 -5.21
C SER A 524 -11.74 -71.42 -4.00
N ARG A 525 -11.69 -70.65 -2.88
CA ARG A 525 -12.01 -71.09 -1.50
C ARG A 525 -11.75 -70.02 -0.42
N VAL A 526 -12.53 -70.14 0.65
CA VAL A 526 -12.54 -69.47 1.97
C VAL A 526 -12.96 -70.57 3.00
N PRO A 527 -13.06 -70.37 4.33
CA PRO A 527 -12.55 -69.35 5.27
C PRO A 527 -11.71 -70.07 6.41
N SER A 528 -11.69 -69.79 7.73
CA SER A 528 -12.23 -68.78 8.69
C SER A 528 -11.43 -68.82 10.04
N HIS A 529 -11.64 -67.82 10.91
CA HIS A 529 -11.35 -67.79 12.38
C HIS A 529 -9.86 -67.75 12.82
N SER A 530 -9.46 -67.39 14.05
CA SER A 530 -10.10 -66.90 15.31
C SER A 530 -9.12 -65.94 16.03
N ALA A 531 -9.50 -64.81 16.64
CA ALA A 531 -10.02 -64.60 18.02
C ALA A 531 -9.08 -65.00 19.20
N TYR A 532 -9.19 -64.26 20.33
CA TYR A 532 -8.41 -64.35 21.61
C TYR A 532 -6.97 -63.76 21.58
N ALA A 533 -6.42 -63.15 22.64
CA ALA A 533 -6.93 -62.76 23.98
C ALA A 533 -6.20 -61.52 24.58
N ARG A 534 -6.75 -61.02 25.70
CA ARG A 534 -6.16 -60.16 26.76
C ARG A 534 -5.00 -60.90 27.52
N PRO A 535 -4.15 -60.28 28.39
CA PRO A 535 -4.60 -59.37 29.46
C PRO A 535 -3.63 -58.34 30.13
N ASP A 536 -4.20 -57.63 31.13
CA ASP A 536 -3.67 -57.02 32.37
C ASP A 536 -2.66 -55.83 32.43
N ASP A 537 -3.23 -54.67 32.82
CA ASP A 537 -2.94 -53.86 34.04
C ASP A 537 -1.79 -52.83 34.22
N VAL A 538 -2.11 -51.91 35.16
CA VAL A 538 -1.29 -50.92 35.92
C VAL A 538 -1.06 -49.50 35.34
N VAL A 539 -2.01 -48.62 35.67
CA VAL A 539 -1.87 -47.24 36.23
C VAL A 539 -0.81 -46.27 35.67
N GLY A 540 -1.26 -45.10 35.21
CA GLY A 540 -0.46 -43.87 35.03
C GLY A 540 -1.30 -42.66 34.60
N GLU A 541 -1.48 -41.66 35.47
CA GLU A 541 -2.39 -40.51 35.27
C GLU A 541 -1.90 -39.50 34.20
N GLY A 542 -2.81 -38.72 33.58
CA GLY A 542 -2.40 -37.79 32.52
C GLY A 542 -3.42 -36.85 31.85
N SER A 543 -4.37 -36.26 32.58
CA SER A 543 -5.29 -35.19 32.12
C SER A 543 -6.32 -35.50 31.01
N ALA A 544 -7.53 -34.93 31.12
CA ALA A 544 -8.60 -35.02 30.13
C ALA A 544 -9.29 -33.65 29.94
N LEU A 545 -9.80 -33.37 28.73
CA LEU A 545 -10.65 -32.22 28.45
C LEU A 545 -12.12 -32.52 28.82
N ALA A 546 -12.86 -31.50 29.28
CA ALA A 546 -14.23 -31.19 28.79
C ALA A 546 -14.83 -29.90 29.41
N ILE A 547 -15.25 -28.97 28.54
CA ILE A 547 -16.63 -28.46 28.37
C ILE A 547 -17.51 -28.42 29.65
N PRO A 548 -18.04 -27.24 30.06
CA PRO A 548 -19.41 -26.90 29.64
C PRO A 548 -19.69 -25.42 29.31
N SER A 549 -20.92 -25.19 28.85
CA SER A 549 -21.46 -23.96 28.26
C SER A 549 -22.61 -23.33 29.07
N SER A 550 -23.02 -22.12 28.67
CA SER A 550 -24.36 -21.51 28.80
C SER A 550 -24.69 -20.63 30.04
N LEU A 551 -25.76 -19.82 29.86
CA LEU A 551 -26.41 -18.86 30.77
C LEU A 551 -25.63 -17.54 30.98
N VAL A 552 -26.08 -16.34 30.58
CA VAL A 552 -27.35 -15.57 30.74
C VAL A 552 -27.25 -14.52 31.87
N ALA A 553 -27.73 -13.30 31.60
CA ALA A 553 -27.54 -12.09 32.41
C ALA A 553 -28.45 -11.99 33.65
N PRO A 554 -28.35 -10.90 34.43
CA PRO A 554 -29.41 -9.88 34.28
C PRO A 554 -28.95 -8.40 34.31
N ILE A 555 -29.86 -7.52 33.89
CA ILE A 555 -29.78 -6.04 33.94
C ILE A 555 -30.56 -5.55 35.17
N ALA A 556 -30.22 -4.37 35.71
CA ALA A 556 -31.06 -3.64 36.69
C ALA A 556 -31.21 -2.14 36.35
N PHE A 557 -32.46 -1.69 36.23
CA PHE A 557 -32.90 -0.28 36.34
C PHE A 557 -33.17 0.03 37.85
N ASN A 558 -33.45 1.25 38.36
CA ASN A 558 -34.03 2.49 37.82
C ASN A 558 -33.61 3.74 38.71
N PRO A 559 -33.93 5.00 38.34
CA PRO A 559 -33.56 6.25 39.04
C PRO A 559 -34.76 6.80 39.88
N PRO A 560 -35.02 8.12 40.11
CA PRO A 560 -34.21 9.37 40.03
C PRO A 560 -34.34 10.32 41.26
N TYR A 561 -33.56 11.43 41.33
CA TYR A 561 -33.95 12.69 42.01
C TYR A 561 -33.05 13.89 41.62
N ALA A 562 -33.54 15.12 41.82
CA ALA A 562 -32.89 16.44 41.60
C ALA A 562 -33.65 17.52 42.41
N PRO A 563 -33.36 18.84 42.34
CA PRO A 563 -32.09 19.59 42.37
C PRO A 563 -32.05 20.68 43.50
N SER A 564 -30.92 21.40 43.67
CA SER A 564 -30.83 22.70 44.38
C SER A 564 -29.61 23.51 43.89
N GLU A 565 -29.78 24.75 43.40
CA GLU A 565 -29.65 26.05 44.11
C GLU A 565 -28.25 26.33 44.70
N SER A 566 -27.45 27.23 44.10
CA SER A 566 -27.30 28.68 44.41
C SER A 566 -26.26 28.97 45.53
N SER A 567 -25.57 30.11 45.66
CA SER A 567 -25.64 31.44 45.01
C SER A 567 -24.35 32.27 45.25
N SER A 568 -24.18 33.40 44.55
CA SER A 568 -23.32 34.57 44.91
C SER A 568 -21.76 34.39 44.91
N SER A 569 -20.91 35.41 44.72
CA SER A 569 -21.07 36.81 44.24
C SER A 569 -19.75 37.40 43.68
N SER A 570 -19.87 38.49 42.91
CA SER A 570 -18.88 39.54 42.52
C SER A 570 -17.51 39.58 43.27
N SER A 571 -16.39 39.97 42.65
CA SER A 571 -16.20 41.30 42.03
C SER A 571 -14.85 41.48 41.28
N VAL A 572 -14.79 42.55 40.46
CA VAL A 572 -13.67 43.09 39.66
C VAL A 572 -13.70 44.62 39.99
N PRO A 573 -12.59 45.39 40.16
CA PRO A 573 -11.67 45.70 39.04
C PRO A 573 -10.23 46.24 39.31
N ASN A 574 -9.56 46.60 38.21
CA ASN A 574 -8.54 47.66 38.00
C ASN A 574 -7.03 47.41 38.25
N SER A 575 -6.27 47.50 37.15
CA SER A 575 -4.87 48.01 37.07
C SER A 575 -4.85 49.56 37.09
N PRO A 576 -3.67 50.25 37.12
CA PRO A 576 -3.08 50.72 35.83
C PRO A 576 -1.55 51.08 35.76
N LEU A 577 -0.92 50.77 34.61
CA LEU A 577 -0.07 51.60 33.71
C LEU A 577 1.24 52.36 34.14
N LEU A 578 2.05 52.66 33.09
CA LEU A 578 3.18 53.64 32.94
C LEU A 578 4.59 53.23 33.46
N SER A 579 5.74 53.62 32.86
CA SER A 579 6.09 54.09 31.47
C SER A 579 7.63 54.21 31.23
N PHE A 580 8.05 54.25 29.95
CA PHE A 580 9.39 54.60 29.37
C PHE A 580 9.89 56.04 29.73
N PRO A 581 11.19 56.49 29.54
CA PRO A 581 11.91 56.50 28.23
C PRO A 581 13.49 56.60 28.10
N GLN A 582 13.98 56.35 26.86
CA GLN A 582 15.08 56.98 26.07
C GLN A 582 16.51 57.30 26.62
N SER A 583 17.57 56.93 25.87
CA SER A 583 18.40 57.83 24.99
C SER A 583 19.81 57.24 24.56
N LEU A 584 20.52 57.95 23.66
CA LEU A 584 21.80 57.61 22.95
C LEU A 584 22.94 58.60 23.36
N PRO A 585 24.09 58.83 22.65
CA PRO A 585 24.96 58.07 21.69
C PRO A 585 26.50 58.11 22.03
N VAL A 586 27.39 57.68 21.11
CA VAL A 586 28.62 58.40 20.58
C VAL A 586 29.91 57.54 20.31
N ALA A 587 30.14 57.26 19.00
CA ALA A 587 31.35 57.43 18.15
C ALA A 587 32.81 56.93 18.45
N ALA A 588 33.59 56.89 17.34
CA ALA A 588 35.07 56.96 17.18
C ALA A 588 35.93 55.68 17.41
N LEU A 589 37.16 55.52 16.85
CA LEU A 589 37.75 55.82 15.51
C LEU A 589 39.12 55.10 15.38
N HIS A 590 39.81 55.18 14.23
CA HIS A 590 41.12 54.57 13.84
C HIS A 590 41.08 53.04 13.54
N GLN A 591 41.67 52.45 12.48
CA GLN A 591 42.67 52.80 11.43
C GLN A 591 44.14 52.38 11.73
N GLN A 592 44.74 51.68 10.75
CA GLN A 592 46.17 51.56 10.36
C GLN A 592 46.89 50.18 10.42
N THR A 593 47.67 49.95 9.34
CA THR A 593 48.95 49.20 9.19
C THR A 593 49.06 47.66 9.31
N LEU A 594 49.16 47.04 8.12
CA LEU A 594 50.16 46.01 7.72
C LEU A 594 51.62 46.50 7.98
N PRO A 595 52.70 45.66 8.07
CA PRO A 595 53.09 44.72 6.99
C PRO A 595 53.97 43.47 7.30
N ALA A 596 54.28 42.73 6.22
CA ALA A 596 55.47 41.88 5.98
C ALA A 596 55.66 40.55 6.76
N ARG A 597 56.53 39.59 6.38
CA ARG A 597 56.97 38.97 5.09
C ARG A 597 58.21 38.09 5.39
N VAL A 598 58.10 36.75 5.30
CA VAL A 598 59.21 35.77 5.13
C VAL A 598 58.56 34.55 4.44
N THR A 599 58.87 34.01 3.25
CA THR A 599 60.07 33.78 2.40
C THR A 599 60.99 32.62 2.81
N HIS A 600 60.82 31.45 2.19
CA HIS A 600 61.90 30.77 1.45
C HIS A 600 61.38 29.76 0.41
N THR A 601 62.25 29.29 -0.49
CA THR A 601 61.92 28.49 -1.69
C THR A 601 63.13 27.69 -2.17
N LEU A 602 62.93 26.45 -2.62
CA LEU A 602 63.76 25.61 -3.52
C LEU A 602 62.80 24.62 -4.23
N LEU A 603 62.71 24.45 -5.56
CA LEU A 603 63.69 24.00 -6.58
C LEU A 603 64.01 22.48 -6.44
N LEU A 604 63.53 21.53 -7.27
CA LEU A 604 63.75 21.23 -8.73
C LEU A 604 65.21 20.80 -9.08
N PRO A 605 65.53 20.08 -10.21
CA PRO A 605 64.70 19.50 -11.32
C PRO A 605 65.18 18.11 -11.90
N PHE A 606 64.64 17.69 -13.07
CA PHE A 606 65.11 16.70 -14.11
C PHE A 606 65.10 15.16 -13.83
N SER A 607 65.08 14.22 -14.81
CA SER A 607 64.40 14.07 -16.15
C SER A 607 64.75 12.74 -16.88
N PHE A 608 64.05 12.41 -17.99
CA PHE A 608 64.27 11.32 -18.98
C PHE A 608 63.91 9.88 -18.50
N LEU A 609 63.57 8.89 -19.36
CA LEU A 609 63.75 8.76 -20.83
C LEU A 609 62.46 8.55 -21.67
N PHE A 610 62.37 7.57 -22.60
CA PHE A 610 61.60 7.70 -23.87
C PHE A 610 61.44 6.37 -24.68
N HIS A 611 60.45 6.33 -25.59
CA HIS A 611 60.20 5.33 -26.67
C HIS A 611 59.74 3.89 -26.24
N MET A 612 59.03 3.07 -27.04
CA MET A 612 58.75 3.03 -28.51
C MET A 612 57.26 2.73 -28.91
N PHE A 613 56.93 3.04 -30.18
CA PHE A 613 55.93 2.52 -31.16
C PHE A 613 54.90 1.43 -30.77
N THR A 614 53.61 1.37 -31.19
CA THR A 614 52.79 1.86 -32.34
C THR A 614 52.48 0.81 -33.45
N ALA A 615 51.20 0.78 -33.89
CA ALA A 615 50.59 0.16 -35.10
C ALA A 615 50.21 -1.35 -35.13
N PHE A 616 48.94 -1.66 -35.46
CA PHE A 616 48.51 -2.06 -36.82
C PHE A 616 46.98 -1.87 -37.03
N PHE A 617 46.46 -2.09 -38.26
CA PHE A 617 45.13 -1.62 -38.75
C PHE A 617 44.58 -2.52 -39.90
N PHE A 618 43.28 -2.41 -40.25
CA PHE A 618 42.53 -3.12 -41.33
C PHE A 618 42.28 -4.63 -41.11
N LEU A 619 41.32 -5.33 -41.74
CA LEU A 619 40.32 -5.07 -42.82
C LEU A 619 38.87 -5.37 -42.28
N THR A 620 37.74 -4.74 -42.65
CA THR A 620 36.98 -4.62 -43.94
C THR A 620 36.60 -5.96 -44.62
N SER A 621 35.48 -6.18 -45.31
CA SER A 621 34.13 -5.57 -45.44
C SER A 621 33.31 -6.38 -46.48
N LEU A 622 31.99 -6.56 -46.36
CA LEU A 622 31.01 -6.92 -47.42
C LEU A 622 29.57 -6.78 -46.82
N HIS A 623 28.69 -5.87 -47.29
CA HIS A 623 27.80 -5.92 -48.49
C HIS A 623 26.42 -6.57 -48.19
N LEU A 624 25.25 -6.08 -48.64
CA LEU A 624 24.85 -4.92 -49.49
C LEU A 624 23.46 -4.36 -49.03
N PRO A 625 22.98 -3.19 -49.53
CA PRO A 625 21.84 -2.45 -48.96
C PRO A 625 20.54 -2.49 -49.80
N PHE A 626 19.52 -1.74 -49.36
CA PHE A 626 18.50 -1.15 -50.25
C PHE A 626 18.16 0.30 -49.87
N SER A 627 17.75 1.11 -50.84
CA SER A 627 17.35 2.53 -50.74
C SER A 627 16.59 2.91 -52.04
N PHE A 628 15.87 4.03 -52.17
CA PHE A 628 15.71 5.25 -51.37
C PHE A 628 14.23 5.65 -51.27
N PHE A 629 13.88 6.66 -50.45
CA PHE A 629 13.16 7.85 -50.97
C PHE A 629 13.39 9.09 -50.08
N SER A 630 13.00 10.27 -50.55
CA SER A 630 13.64 11.55 -50.21
C SER A 630 12.67 12.67 -49.78
N SER A 631 13.08 13.46 -48.80
CA SER A 631 12.59 14.84 -48.54
C SER A 631 13.07 15.79 -49.68
N PRO A 632 12.44 16.98 -49.93
CA PRO A 632 12.52 18.10 -48.98
C PRO A 632 11.31 19.08 -48.93
N SER A 633 11.04 19.68 -47.76
CA SER A 633 10.55 21.07 -47.67
C SER A 633 10.80 21.74 -46.31
N ARG A 634 11.32 22.97 -46.36
CA ARG A 634 11.53 23.97 -45.30
C ARG A 634 11.94 25.29 -46.00
N PRO A 635 11.93 26.46 -45.35
CA PRO A 635 11.37 26.80 -44.02
C PRO A 635 10.38 27.99 -44.08
N SER A 636 9.87 28.40 -42.93
CA SER A 636 9.54 29.81 -42.65
C SER A 636 10.18 30.21 -41.31
N GLN A 637 10.65 31.46 -41.23
CA GLN A 637 11.19 32.05 -40.00
C GLN A 637 10.25 33.14 -39.51
N SER A 638 10.02 33.20 -38.21
CA SER A 638 9.68 34.43 -37.49
C SER A 638 10.41 34.41 -36.15
N GLY A 639 11.32 35.36 -35.96
CA GLY A 639 12.07 35.51 -34.71
C GLY A 639 11.39 36.49 -33.78
N SER A 640 11.54 36.29 -32.47
CA SER A 640 11.39 37.34 -31.47
C SER A 640 12.48 37.16 -30.42
N ALA A 641 13.11 38.26 -30.01
CA ALA A 641 14.27 38.25 -29.12
C ALA A 641 13.92 38.88 -27.76
N VAL A 642 14.25 38.19 -26.67
CA VAL A 642 14.13 38.68 -25.31
C VAL A 642 15.47 38.45 -24.58
N MET A 643 15.77 39.27 -23.58
CA MET A 643 17.12 39.54 -23.10
C MET A 643 17.74 38.42 -22.26
N LEU A 644 19.04 38.22 -22.44
CA LEU A 644 19.91 37.53 -21.47
C LEU A 644 20.21 38.48 -20.29
N SER A 645 19.58 38.26 -19.14
CA SER A 645 20.07 38.81 -17.87
C SER A 645 21.19 37.93 -17.32
N LYS A 646 22.28 38.55 -16.84
CA LYS A 646 23.32 37.87 -16.06
C LYS A 646 22.98 37.99 -14.59
N THR A 647 22.79 36.86 -13.91
CA THR A 647 22.74 36.81 -12.44
C THR A 647 24.06 36.25 -11.94
N LEU A 648 24.75 36.98 -11.05
CA LEU A 648 25.98 36.51 -10.42
C LEU A 648 25.65 35.47 -9.33
N HIS A 649 26.53 34.48 -9.14
CA HIS A 649 26.60 33.78 -7.86
C HIS A 649 26.97 34.76 -6.74
N GLN A 650 26.27 34.67 -5.61
CA GLN A 650 26.83 35.03 -4.31
C GLN A 650 27.25 33.73 -3.60
N PRO A 651 28.36 33.73 -2.84
CA PRO A 651 28.74 32.61 -1.99
C PRO A 651 27.82 32.53 -0.76
N ASP A 652 27.80 31.35 -0.14
CA ASP A 652 26.99 31.05 1.04
C ASP A 652 27.33 31.96 2.24
N LYS A 653 26.36 32.08 3.15
CA LYS A 653 26.55 32.71 4.47
C LYS A 653 26.43 31.64 5.55
N ASP A 654 27.31 31.70 6.54
CA ASP A 654 27.33 30.79 7.68
C ASP A 654 25.97 30.71 8.39
N HIS A 655 25.43 29.50 8.54
CA HIS A 655 24.36 29.24 9.49
C HIS A 655 24.96 29.20 10.91
N GLY A 656 24.51 30.12 11.77
CA GLY A 656 25.03 30.27 13.13
C GLY A 656 24.75 29.06 14.02
N ARG A 657 25.75 28.65 14.81
CA ARG A 657 25.58 27.64 15.88
C ARG A 657 24.61 28.14 16.97
N PRO A 658 23.76 27.27 17.53
CA PRO A 658 23.09 27.52 18.81
C PRO A 658 24.09 27.71 19.96
N GLU A 659 23.70 28.48 20.97
CA GLU A 659 24.56 28.77 22.13
C GLU A 659 24.70 27.58 23.10
N LYS A 660 25.83 27.56 23.81
CA LYS A 660 26.28 26.40 24.60
C LYS A 660 25.63 26.26 25.99
N ALA A 661 24.53 26.97 26.25
CA ALA A 661 23.96 27.15 27.60
C ALA A 661 22.85 26.14 27.98
N ASN A 662 22.43 25.26 27.08
CA ASN A 662 21.27 24.36 27.26
C ASN A 662 21.61 22.96 27.82
N PHE A 663 22.82 22.75 28.33
CA PHE A 663 23.21 21.52 29.02
C PHE A 663 23.58 21.88 30.46
N GLY A 664 22.74 21.46 31.42
CA GLY A 664 23.00 21.66 32.84
C GLY A 664 23.97 20.60 33.36
N ASP A 665 24.99 21.04 34.12
CA ASP A 665 25.85 20.14 34.87
C ASP A 665 25.04 19.43 35.96
N GLY A 666 25.17 18.10 36.04
CA GLY A 666 24.52 17.25 37.03
C GLY A 666 25.53 16.27 37.61
N ASP A 667 25.96 16.55 38.84
CA ASP A 667 26.96 15.74 39.56
C ASP A 667 26.43 14.36 40.00
N ASN A 668 27.37 13.48 40.36
CA ASN A 668 27.11 12.11 40.81
C ASN A 668 26.21 12.01 42.05
N GLU A 669 25.35 10.98 42.11
CA GLU A 669 25.44 9.93 43.14
C GLU A 669 24.51 8.73 42.84
N GLY A 670 24.90 7.52 43.30
CA GLY A 670 24.04 6.32 43.33
C GLY A 670 24.35 5.20 42.33
N GLY A 671 24.37 3.95 42.80
CA GLY A 671 24.40 2.73 41.96
C GLY A 671 23.04 2.41 41.32
N VAL A 672 22.87 1.36 40.50
CA VAL A 672 23.51 0.04 40.56
C VAL A 672 23.81 -0.51 39.15
N SER A 673 24.87 -1.32 39.01
CA SER A 673 25.21 -2.00 37.76
C SER A 673 24.28 -3.19 37.44
N GLN A 674 23.71 -3.20 36.24
CA GLN A 674 23.41 -4.45 35.51
C GLN A 674 23.99 -4.40 34.10
N SER A 675 24.27 -5.58 33.56
CA SER A 675 25.27 -5.78 32.52
C SER A 675 24.71 -6.13 31.14
N GLY A 676 25.31 -5.51 30.12
CA GLY A 676 25.59 -6.19 28.85
C GLY A 676 24.41 -6.49 27.92
N PHE A 677 24.07 -5.52 27.07
CA PHE A 677 23.67 -5.83 25.70
C PHE A 677 24.83 -5.49 24.76
N ALA A 678 25.33 -6.51 24.05
CA ALA A 678 26.38 -6.35 23.06
C ALA A 678 25.81 -5.70 21.79
N ARG A 679 26.51 -4.72 21.24
CA ARG A 679 26.26 -4.25 19.87
C ARG A 679 26.73 -5.33 18.88
N GLN A 680 25.87 -5.75 17.98
CA GLN A 680 26.27 -6.20 16.65
C GLN A 680 25.53 -5.35 15.63
N CYS A 681 26.23 -5.06 14.54
CA CYS A 681 25.76 -4.24 13.41
C CYS A 681 25.19 -5.15 12.31
#